data_AF-A0A821HDS6-F1
#
_entry.id   AF-A0A821HDS6-F1
#
_cell.length_a   1.000
_cell.length_b   1.000
_cell.length_c   1.000
_cell.angle_alpha   90.00
_cell.angle_beta   90.00
_cell.angle_gamma   90.00
#
_symmetry.space_group_name_H-M   'P 1'
#
loop_
_entity.id
_entity.type
_entity.pdbx_description
1 polymer ?
#
loop_
_entity_poly.entity_id
_entity_poly.type
_entity_poly.pdbx_seq_one_letter_code
_entity_poly.pdbx_strand_id
1 'polypeptide(L)'
;IWVRNSNCTQIIQKYSDENEHLHILCSYETIGLIIVYFDKNKTNELENLCITSATLDKIIKKFILIDIFLPSTSDLTITNKSNLAQDILKLEDHIRSENILITLEQRCIRLFGFVDIVRGVEQDIEKIKIKYASSTFKLSLEPQQIKFLLNIYYDELKALETNFNDAAIIEPLKNGEFTAPSYVHNRIEEEIMALASLSTPISFEIQEEAFGLIAHKEYTTLQNIGHQYKCQIEIEKEIRNKIVEIPKAAAQDHVSNKLTAAAIRILTSDLAEQKVDLVVVNSTSQYLRDGILEKAGGSVKREYDTITKTPSSGPFELDSGQLLCRKLLFLTWNINQTSQEAFYQSIRNFVSKAVQYAIKAHHTSIAFPAIGCGKFNFDKNIVANEMLVEAQRQLLSANVLLQINFVILPTQNDVFEIFQAKLESLQKGNVEINDIQMEYRFTTLTITIISNSLDKQEECKKALNNHVKTSISVREHYKQHVLKKWTQPAINAFYKFCFHQQVVPDMSIVIGYVKLFGSKESVTEVENEYYREQAKQSEQARLMAIARDIIWAFEKDDQNWEKYVPELNALIEDAYTSQLETFEYTDDKSINYIIDLKQNIETCINSQQQRLIIRHMDRGLPPHWQLQTENVARFQLDENSDEYKDIRGVFNKTMSNKYDAILRIERIQNKQWYTQYNSYKSFSSKKDTERKLFHGCRQESIDLIINSFFNRSFAGVNGTVYGQGAYFSANASYSHNYAKPSTQNSERYMFVVSVIVGNSTLGNTNMKIPPAGFDSTTDGDHIYVTYRDDQAYAEYLIVYK
;
A
#
# COMPACT_ATOMS: atom_id res chain seq x y z
N ILE A 1 47.34 -78.87 13.02
CA ILE A 1 46.53 -78.76 14.26
C ILE A 1 47.47 -78.94 15.45
N TRP A 2 47.54 -77.97 16.37
CA TRP A 2 48.31 -78.10 17.62
C TRP A 2 47.39 -78.67 18.69
N VAL A 3 47.65 -79.88 19.19
CA VAL A 3 46.74 -80.54 20.15
C VAL A 3 47.50 -80.95 21.41
N ARG A 4 47.16 -80.32 22.53
CA ARG A 4 47.66 -80.67 23.88
C ARG A 4 46.62 -81.54 24.61
N ASN A 5 46.40 -82.77 24.19
CA ASN A 5 45.70 -83.75 25.04
C ASN A 5 45.89 -85.20 24.59
N SER A 6 46.13 -86.11 25.53
CA SER A 6 46.29 -87.57 25.30
C SER A 6 45.02 -88.23 24.75
N ASN A 7 43.84 -87.63 24.93
CA ASN A 7 42.59 -88.14 24.34
C ASN A 7 42.49 -87.94 22.82
N CYS A 8 43.33 -87.11 22.21
CA CYS A 8 43.25 -86.86 20.77
C CYS A 8 43.95 -87.92 19.92
N THR A 9 44.92 -88.65 20.47
CA THR A 9 45.58 -89.76 19.76
C THR A 9 44.57 -90.85 19.38
N GLN A 10 43.60 -91.15 20.26
CA GLN A 10 42.55 -92.13 19.99
C GLN A 10 41.53 -91.65 18.94
N ILE A 11 41.20 -90.36 18.91
CA ILE A 11 40.27 -89.77 17.92
C ILE A 11 40.93 -89.71 16.54
N ILE A 12 42.21 -89.37 16.49
CA ILE A 12 43.00 -89.27 15.26
C ILE A 12 43.26 -90.67 14.66
N GLN A 13 43.54 -91.67 15.50
CA GLN A 13 43.64 -93.07 15.05
C GLN A 13 42.33 -93.56 14.43
N LYS A 14 41.19 -93.27 15.08
CA LYS A 14 39.86 -93.63 14.58
C LYS A 14 39.53 -92.98 13.23
N TYR A 15 39.91 -91.72 13.04
CA TYR A 15 39.71 -91.00 11.77
C TYR A 15 40.62 -91.52 10.64
N SER A 16 41.82 -92.01 11.00
CA SER A 16 42.77 -92.67 10.09
C SER A 16 42.22 -94.02 9.61
N ASP A 17 41.61 -94.79 10.50
CA ASP A 17 41.02 -96.10 10.18
C ASP A 17 39.75 -95.99 9.31
N GLU A 18 39.02 -94.87 9.39
CA GLU A 18 37.82 -94.60 8.58
C GLU A 18 38.12 -93.97 7.20
N ASN A 19 39.36 -93.53 6.94
CA ASN A 19 39.77 -92.91 5.66
C ASN A 19 41.03 -93.61 5.12
N GLU A 20 40.87 -94.45 4.08
CA GLU A 20 41.94 -95.24 3.42
C GLU A 20 43.09 -94.40 2.77
N HIS A 21 43.14 -93.09 3.01
CA HIS A 21 44.09 -92.15 2.41
C HIS A 21 44.93 -91.39 3.43
N LEU A 22 44.86 -91.75 4.72
CA LEU A 22 45.61 -91.08 5.79
C LEU A 22 46.37 -92.10 6.65
N HIS A 23 47.70 -91.99 6.70
CA HIS A 23 48.56 -92.73 7.63
C HIS A 23 49.36 -91.74 8.48
N ILE A 24 49.34 -91.93 9.81
CA ILE A 24 49.98 -91.04 10.78
C ILE A 24 51.06 -91.81 11.53
N LEU A 25 52.31 -91.37 11.39
CA LEU A 25 53.44 -91.89 12.18
C LEU A 25 53.65 -90.98 13.40
N CYS A 26 53.39 -91.51 14.60
CA CYS A 26 53.75 -90.87 15.87
C CYS A 26 54.99 -91.54 16.47
N SER A 27 55.99 -90.75 16.85
CA SER A 27 57.06 -91.14 17.77
C SER A 27 56.98 -90.27 19.02
N TYR A 28 56.95 -90.92 20.18
CA TYR A 28 57.02 -90.27 21.49
C TYR A 28 58.45 -89.83 21.76
N GLU A 29 58.67 -88.51 21.79
CA GLU A 29 59.35 -87.76 22.85
C GLU A 29 59.58 -86.33 22.36
N THR A 30 59.17 -85.35 23.17
CA THR A 30 59.40 -83.90 22.97
C THR A 30 58.88 -83.26 21.68
N ILE A 31 57.58 -82.90 21.73
CA ILE A 31 56.92 -81.76 21.08
C ILE A 31 57.47 -81.36 19.70
N GLY A 32 57.07 -82.12 18.69
CA GLY A 32 56.97 -81.61 17.32
C GLY A 32 56.90 -82.71 16.25
N LEU A 33 55.73 -82.94 15.67
CA LEU A 33 55.61 -83.24 14.23
C LEU A 33 54.19 -83.02 13.72
N ILE A 34 54.12 -82.46 12.51
CA ILE A 34 52.94 -82.18 11.68
C ILE A 34 52.77 -83.30 10.64
N ILE A 35 51.52 -83.62 10.31
CA ILE A 35 51.13 -84.61 9.29
C ILE A 35 51.27 -84.01 7.89
N VAL A 36 51.89 -84.77 6.97
CA VAL A 36 52.00 -84.47 5.53
C VAL A 36 51.05 -85.38 4.74
N TYR A 37 50.34 -84.80 3.78
CA TYR A 37 49.41 -85.44 2.84
C TYR A 37 50.17 -86.01 1.62
N PHE A 38 49.81 -87.21 1.15
CA PHE A 38 50.41 -87.82 -0.05
C PHE A 38 49.42 -88.00 -1.21
N ASP A 39 49.93 -87.71 -2.41
CA ASP A 39 49.34 -87.91 -3.73
C ASP A 39 49.11 -89.42 -4.03
N LYS A 40 47.97 -89.74 -4.67
CA LYS A 40 47.48 -91.11 -4.97
C LYS A 40 48.42 -91.94 -5.87
N ASN A 41 49.45 -91.33 -6.47
CA ASN A 41 50.24 -91.97 -7.53
C ASN A 41 51.64 -92.49 -7.12
N LYS A 42 52.04 -92.40 -5.84
CA LYS A 42 53.38 -92.85 -5.38
C LYS A 42 53.38 -93.49 -3.99
N THR A 43 52.65 -94.59 -3.81
CA THR A 43 52.57 -95.30 -2.52
C THR A 43 53.60 -96.42 -2.30
N ASN A 44 54.45 -96.77 -3.28
CA ASN A 44 55.25 -98.00 -3.24
C ASN A 44 56.71 -97.89 -2.75
N GLU A 45 57.18 -96.77 -2.18
CA GLU A 45 58.60 -96.65 -1.73
C GLU A 45 58.79 -96.08 -0.32
N LEU A 46 57.93 -96.39 0.66
CA LEU A 46 58.04 -95.81 2.01
C LEU A 46 57.99 -96.79 3.18
N GLU A 47 58.28 -98.08 2.98
CA GLU A 47 58.25 -99.05 4.07
C GLU A 47 59.44 -99.00 5.06
N ASN A 48 60.46 -98.16 4.87
CA ASN A 48 61.59 -98.12 5.83
C ASN A 48 62.31 -96.76 5.93
N LEU A 49 61.59 -95.66 6.10
CA LEU A 49 62.21 -94.37 6.45
C LEU A 49 62.25 -94.17 7.97
N CYS A 50 63.18 -94.86 8.62
CA CYS A 50 63.57 -94.54 10.00
C CYS A 50 64.46 -93.28 9.98
N ILE A 51 63.82 -92.11 9.95
CA ILE A 51 64.54 -90.83 9.98
C ILE A 51 65.10 -90.66 11.40
N THR A 52 66.43 -90.67 11.54
CA THR A 52 67.08 -90.43 12.84
C THR A 52 66.71 -89.03 13.36
N SER A 53 66.61 -88.86 14.68
CA SER A 53 66.36 -87.54 15.31
C SER A 53 67.25 -86.45 14.72
N ALA A 54 68.53 -86.72 14.47
CA ALA A 54 69.46 -85.77 13.84
C ALA A 54 69.15 -85.42 12.37
N THR A 55 68.56 -86.34 11.60
CA THR A 55 68.14 -86.12 10.21
C THR A 55 66.80 -85.39 10.16
N LEU A 56 65.88 -85.71 11.08
CA LEU A 56 64.63 -85.00 11.27
C LEU A 56 64.91 -83.55 11.70
N ASP A 57 65.85 -83.34 12.62
CA ASP A 57 66.31 -82.01 13.03
C ASP A 57 66.91 -81.21 11.85
N LYS A 58 67.64 -81.87 10.95
CA LYS A 58 68.16 -81.25 9.72
C LYS A 58 67.07 -80.91 8.69
N ILE A 59 66.00 -81.70 8.60
CA ILE A 59 64.86 -81.43 7.71
C ILE A 59 63.98 -80.33 8.29
N ILE A 60 63.63 -80.40 9.58
CA ILE A 60 62.84 -79.39 10.29
C ILE A 60 63.54 -78.02 10.28
N LYS A 61 64.87 -77.98 10.43
CA LYS A 61 65.67 -76.73 10.30
C LYS A 61 65.61 -76.08 8.91
N LYS A 62 65.08 -76.77 7.89
CA LYS A 62 64.85 -76.22 6.54
C LYS A 62 63.42 -75.72 6.32
N PHE A 63 62.49 -75.96 7.25
CA PHE A 63 61.14 -75.41 7.22
C PHE A 63 61.07 -74.13 8.04
N ILE A 64 60.26 -73.17 7.59
CA ILE A 64 59.99 -71.93 8.30
C ILE A 64 58.48 -71.67 8.35
N LEU A 65 58.06 -71.06 9.46
CA LEU A 65 56.73 -70.49 9.63
C LEU A 65 56.90 -68.97 9.65
N ILE A 66 56.23 -68.26 8.73
CA ILE A 66 56.20 -66.79 8.70
C ILE A 66 54.75 -66.33 8.82
N ASP A 67 54.50 -65.45 9.79
CA ASP A 67 53.24 -64.75 9.94
C ASP A 67 53.38 -63.36 9.32
N ILE A 68 52.66 -63.11 8.23
CA ILE A 68 52.62 -61.81 7.54
C ILE A 68 51.34 -61.09 7.98
N PHE A 69 51.51 -60.02 8.75
CA PHE A 69 50.40 -59.20 9.20
C PHE A 69 50.03 -58.14 8.15
N LEU A 70 48.72 -57.96 7.91
CA LEU A 70 48.20 -56.84 7.14
C LEU A 70 48.27 -55.53 7.97
N PRO A 71 48.54 -54.37 7.34
CA PRO A 71 48.67 -53.09 8.06
C PRO A 71 47.43 -52.78 8.90
N SER A 72 47.60 -52.38 10.16
CA SER A 72 46.52 -52.11 11.13
C SER A 72 45.55 -50.99 10.71
N THR A 73 45.99 -50.11 9.81
CA THR A 73 45.27 -48.93 9.30
C THR A 73 44.30 -49.21 8.14
N SER A 74 44.18 -50.46 7.71
CA SER A 74 43.28 -50.86 6.62
C SER A 74 42.05 -51.62 7.15
N ASP A 75 40.88 -51.48 6.52
CA ASP A 75 39.68 -52.30 6.81
C ASP A 75 39.75 -53.69 6.16
N LEU A 76 40.94 -54.09 5.68
CA LEU A 76 41.22 -55.37 5.06
C LEU A 76 41.02 -56.50 6.07
N THR A 77 39.80 -57.03 6.11
CA THR A 77 39.50 -58.34 6.69
C THR A 77 39.57 -59.38 5.58
N ILE A 78 40.43 -60.38 5.76
CA ILE A 78 40.50 -61.50 4.82
C ILE A 78 39.26 -62.36 5.03
N THR A 79 38.22 -62.07 4.26
CA THR A 79 37.04 -62.92 4.12
C THR A 79 37.19 -63.76 2.85
N ASN A 80 36.62 -64.97 2.80
CA ASN A 80 36.71 -65.86 1.62
C ASN A 80 36.15 -65.26 0.31
N LYS A 81 35.61 -64.03 0.34
CA LYS A 81 35.04 -63.30 -0.79
C LYS A 81 35.82 -62.05 -1.21
N SER A 82 36.87 -61.64 -0.49
CA SER A 82 37.62 -60.43 -0.88
C SER A 82 38.54 -60.69 -2.07
N ASN A 83 38.73 -59.68 -2.94
CA ASN A 83 39.65 -59.77 -4.08
C ASN A 83 41.09 -60.04 -3.63
N LEU A 84 41.46 -59.51 -2.46
CA LEU A 84 42.71 -59.83 -1.77
C LEU A 84 42.81 -61.34 -1.46
N ALA A 85 41.78 -61.93 -0.85
CA ALA A 85 41.76 -63.37 -0.54
C ALA A 85 41.84 -64.22 -1.81
N GLN A 86 41.13 -63.83 -2.88
CA GLN A 86 41.17 -64.56 -4.15
C GLN A 86 42.54 -64.48 -4.84
N ASP A 87 43.20 -63.33 -4.84
CA ASP A 87 44.54 -63.20 -5.40
C ASP A 87 45.58 -64.00 -4.58
N ILE A 88 45.42 -64.08 -3.25
CA ILE A 88 46.26 -64.93 -2.41
C ILE A 88 45.97 -66.42 -2.64
N LEU A 89 44.70 -66.82 -2.81
CA LEU A 89 44.33 -68.21 -3.12
C LEU A 89 44.79 -68.63 -4.52
N LYS A 90 44.78 -67.72 -5.51
CA LYS A 90 45.38 -67.97 -6.83
C LYS A 90 46.89 -68.15 -6.76
N LEU A 91 47.56 -67.41 -5.87
CA LEU A 91 48.97 -67.61 -5.58
C LEU A 91 49.19 -69.03 -5.05
N GLU A 92 48.38 -69.48 -4.09
CA GLU A 92 48.40 -70.86 -3.56
C GLU A 92 48.23 -71.91 -4.68
N ASP A 93 47.26 -71.72 -5.58
CA ASP A 93 47.03 -72.64 -6.71
C ASP A 93 48.20 -72.68 -7.72
N HIS A 94 48.90 -71.55 -7.91
CA HIS A 94 50.09 -71.49 -8.77
C HIS A 94 51.31 -72.18 -8.13
N ILE A 95 51.40 -72.17 -6.80
CA ILE A 95 52.53 -72.72 -6.03
C ILE A 95 52.25 -74.16 -5.58
N ARG A 96 51.07 -74.73 -5.82
CA ARG A 96 50.68 -76.11 -5.42
C ARG A 96 51.59 -77.24 -5.94
N SER A 97 52.59 -76.94 -6.76
CA SER A 97 53.69 -77.86 -7.09
C SER A 97 54.84 -77.91 -6.07
N GLU A 98 54.89 -77.01 -5.08
CA GLU A 98 56.04 -76.79 -4.19
C GLU A 98 55.65 -76.69 -2.70
N ASN A 99 55.22 -77.80 -2.05
CA ASN A 99 55.24 -78.04 -0.59
C ASN A 99 55.04 -76.82 0.38
N ILE A 100 54.14 -75.89 0.09
CA ILE A 100 53.83 -74.72 0.93
C ILE A 100 52.35 -74.71 1.31
N LEU A 101 52.06 -74.35 2.56
CA LEU A 101 50.71 -74.16 3.10
C LEU A 101 50.50 -72.67 3.39
N ILE A 102 49.45 -72.09 2.80
CA ILE A 102 49.00 -70.71 3.07
C ILE A 102 47.72 -70.78 3.88
N THR A 103 47.68 -70.11 5.03
CA THR A 103 46.46 -70.01 5.86
C THR A 103 46.10 -68.54 6.08
N LEU A 104 44.82 -68.22 5.89
CA LEU A 104 44.28 -66.87 6.01
C LEU A 104 43.47 -66.76 7.32
N GLU A 105 43.98 -65.99 8.28
CA GLU A 105 43.35 -65.79 9.59
C GLU A 105 43.14 -64.29 9.85
N GLN A 106 41.94 -63.78 9.61
CA GLN A 106 41.53 -62.38 9.84
C GLN A 106 42.43 -61.33 9.14
N ARG A 107 43.55 -60.96 9.77
CA ARG A 107 44.55 -59.98 9.31
C ARG A 107 45.96 -60.57 9.21
N CYS A 108 46.09 -61.89 9.33
CA CYS A 108 47.33 -62.62 9.25
C CYS A 108 47.29 -63.60 8.08
N ILE A 109 48.31 -63.55 7.24
CA ILE A 109 48.60 -64.56 6.23
C ILE A 109 49.77 -65.37 6.77
N ARG A 110 49.51 -66.62 7.12
CA ARG A 110 50.52 -67.52 7.69
C ARG A 110 51.00 -68.48 6.61
N LEU A 111 52.32 -68.50 6.42
CA LEU A 111 53.04 -69.33 5.45
C LEU A 111 53.84 -70.41 6.15
N PHE A 112 53.72 -71.66 5.71
CA PHE A 112 54.49 -72.79 6.22
C PHE A 112 55.05 -73.63 5.07
N GLY A 113 56.37 -73.78 5.00
CA GLY A 113 57.05 -74.50 3.91
C GLY A 113 58.57 -74.43 4.01
N PHE A 114 59.29 -74.85 2.96
CA PHE A 114 60.75 -74.73 2.91
C PHE A 114 61.21 -73.27 2.80
N VAL A 115 62.33 -72.93 3.44
CA VAL A 115 62.84 -71.55 3.60
C VAL A 115 62.98 -70.79 2.27
N ASP A 116 63.47 -71.44 1.22
CA ASP A 116 63.67 -70.88 -0.11
C ASP A 116 62.34 -70.56 -0.81
N ILE A 117 61.36 -71.46 -0.71
CA ILE A 117 60.01 -71.27 -1.28
C ILE A 117 59.25 -70.19 -0.50
N VAL A 118 59.22 -70.28 0.83
CA VAL A 118 58.48 -69.35 1.69
C VAL A 118 58.94 -67.90 1.50
N ARG A 119 60.25 -67.66 1.32
CA ARG A 119 60.78 -66.31 1.06
C ARG A 119 60.36 -65.74 -0.30
N GLY A 120 60.21 -66.57 -1.33
CA GLY A 120 59.67 -66.13 -2.63
C GLY A 120 58.20 -65.75 -2.54
N VAL A 121 57.41 -66.59 -1.86
CA VAL A 121 55.97 -66.37 -1.64
C VAL A 121 55.71 -65.17 -0.73
N GLU A 122 56.55 -64.96 0.29
CA GLU A 122 56.54 -63.77 1.14
C GLU A 122 56.71 -62.50 0.30
N GLN A 123 57.67 -62.45 -0.63
CA GLN A 123 57.86 -61.31 -1.52
C GLN A 123 56.65 -61.06 -2.43
N ASP A 124 56.00 -62.11 -2.92
CA ASP A 124 54.80 -61.98 -3.75
C ASP A 124 53.57 -61.54 -2.94
N ILE A 125 53.44 -62.00 -1.69
CA ILE A 125 52.43 -61.51 -0.76
C ILE A 125 52.68 -60.05 -0.39
N GLU A 126 53.93 -59.61 -0.19
CA GLU A 126 54.24 -58.19 0.02
C GLU A 126 53.87 -57.33 -1.20
N LYS A 127 54.07 -57.82 -2.43
CA LYS A 127 53.58 -57.13 -3.65
C LYS A 127 52.04 -57.05 -3.68
N ILE A 128 51.36 -58.13 -3.30
CA ILE A 128 49.89 -58.15 -3.19
C ILE A 128 49.42 -57.18 -2.10
N LYS A 129 50.10 -57.12 -0.95
CA LYS A 129 49.79 -56.15 0.14
C LYS A 129 49.88 -54.71 -0.35
N ILE A 130 50.93 -54.36 -1.08
CA ILE A 130 51.12 -53.02 -1.65
C ILE A 130 50.00 -52.69 -2.66
N LYS A 131 49.61 -53.67 -3.49
CA LYS A 131 48.51 -53.51 -4.47
C LYS A 131 47.19 -53.12 -3.80
N TYR A 132 46.86 -53.73 -2.65
CA TYR A 132 45.60 -53.53 -1.94
C TYR A 132 45.67 -52.53 -0.78
N ALA A 133 46.83 -51.93 -0.49
CA ALA A 133 46.96 -50.91 0.53
C ALA A 133 46.28 -49.61 0.08
N SER A 134 45.33 -49.11 0.89
CA SER A 134 44.70 -47.81 0.66
C SER A 134 45.66 -46.67 0.99
N SER A 135 45.76 -45.71 0.09
CA SER A 135 46.52 -44.46 0.28
C SER A 135 45.64 -43.27 -0.06
N THR A 136 45.92 -42.12 0.55
CA THR A 136 45.24 -40.86 0.22
C THR A 136 45.95 -40.19 -0.94
N PHE A 137 45.18 -39.84 -1.97
CA PHE A 137 45.64 -39.20 -3.19
C PHE A 137 45.07 -37.79 -3.27
N LYS A 138 45.90 -36.83 -3.67
CA LYS A 138 45.51 -35.45 -3.92
C LYS A 138 45.04 -35.27 -5.35
N LEU A 139 43.87 -34.68 -5.51
CA LEU A 139 43.32 -34.27 -6.78
C LEU A 139 43.67 -32.80 -7.04
N SER A 140 43.98 -32.48 -8.29
CA SER A 140 44.17 -31.08 -8.72
C SER A 140 42.82 -30.45 -9.06
N LEU A 141 42.00 -30.22 -8.03
CA LEU A 141 40.67 -29.63 -8.15
C LEU A 141 40.60 -28.26 -7.47
N GLU A 142 39.98 -27.32 -8.15
CA GLU A 142 39.63 -26.02 -7.57
C GLU A 142 38.47 -26.16 -6.57
N PRO A 143 38.36 -25.28 -5.55
CA PRO A 143 37.29 -25.33 -4.55
C PRO A 143 35.88 -25.35 -5.15
N GLN A 144 35.67 -24.68 -6.29
CA GLN A 144 34.38 -24.65 -6.99
C GLN A 144 34.02 -26.01 -7.60
N GLN A 145 35.00 -26.77 -8.09
CA GLN A 145 34.81 -28.11 -8.63
C GLN A 145 34.44 -29.09 -7.52
N ILE A 146 35.11 -29.01 -6.36
CA ILE A 146 34.80 -29.82 -5.19
C ILE A 146 33.35 -29.59 -4.73
N LYS A 147 32.95 -28.32 -4.62
CA LYS A 147 31.58 -27.93 -4.26
C LYS A 147 30.55 -28.47 -5.26
N PHE A 148 30.84 -28.39 -6.56
CA PHE A 148 29.97 -28.93 -7.62
C PHE A 148 29.77 -30.44 -7.52
N LEU A 149 30.87 -31.18 -7.37
CA LEU A 149 30.84 -32.63 -7.19
C LEU A 149 29.99 -33.05 -6.00
N LEU A 150 30.24 -32.44 -4.83
CA LEU A 150 29.53 -32.79 -3.59
C LEU A 150 28.05 -32.40 -3.61
N ASN A 151 27.66 -31.34 -4.32
CA ASN A 151 26.26 -30.91 -4.37
C ASN A 151 25.44 -31.62 -5.46
N ILE A 152 26.03 -31.90 -6.62
CA ILE A 152 25.30 -32.36 -7.82
C ILE A 152 25.50 -33.86 -8.09
N TYR A 153 26.68 -34.37 -7.75
CA TYR A 153 27.12 -35.73 -8.07
C TYR A 153 27.32 -36.60 -6.82
N TYR A 154 26.71 -36.23 -5.70
CA TYR A 154 26.85 -36.96 -4.43
C TYR A 154 26.51 -38.45 -4.57
N ASP A 155 25.40 -38.77 -5.24
CA ASP A 155 24.95 -40.15 -5.41
C ASP A 155 25.87 -40.95 -6.33
N GLU A 156 26.39 -40.32 -7.39
CA GLU A 156 27.38 -40.92 -8.28
C GLU A 156 28.71 -41.17 -7.57
N LEU A 157 29.17 -40.24 -6.72
CA LEU A 157 30.35 -40.44 -5.86
C LEU A 157 30.13 -41.56 -4.83
N LYS A 158 28.92 -41.67 -4.28
CA LYS A 158 28.57 -42.74 -3.36
C LYS A 158 28.48 -44.10 -4.05
N ALA A 159 27.97 -44.12 -5.28
CA ALA A 159 27.98 -45.31 -6.12
C ALA A 159 29.41 -45.75 -6.45
N LEU A 160 30.31 -44.79 -6.71
CA LEU A 160 31.74 -45.04 -6.86
C LEU A 160 32.37 -45.68 -5.61
N GLU A 161 32.13 -45.14 -4.41
CA GLU A 161 32.58 -45.76 -3.15
C GLU A 161 32.06 -47.20 -2.99
N THR A 162 30.80 -47.43 -3.37
CA THR A 162 30.18 -48.76 -3.27
C THR A 162 30.75 -49.75 -4.29
N ASN A 163 31.02 -49.29 -5.51
CA ASN A 163 31.59 -50.12 -6.57
C ASN A 163 33.03 -50.55 -6.25
N PHE A 164 33.75 -49.73 -5.50
CA PHE A 164 35.10 -49.98 -5.05
C PHE A 164 35.11 -50.11 -3.52
N ASN A 165 34.61 -51.24 -3.00
CA ASN A 165 34.41 -51.61 -1.56
C ASN A 165 35.45 -51.12 -0.51
N ASP A 166 36.63 -50.66 -0.91
CA ASP A 166 37.74 -50.21 -0.06
C ASP A 166 38.14 -48.73 -0.30
N ALA A 167 37.35 -47.96 -1.06
CA ALA A 167 37.57 -46.55 -1.36
C ALA A 167 36.69 -45.62 -0.52
N ALA A 168 37.29 -44.52 -0.05
CA ALA A 168 36.60 -43.42 0.61
C ALA A 168 36.82 -42.15 -0.22
N ILE A 169 35.73 -41.58 -0.73
CA ILE A 169 35.74 -40.47 -1.69
C ILE A 169 35.09 -39.24 -1.08
N ILE A 170 33.87 -39.34 -0.55
CA ILE A 170 33.03 -38.18 -0.21
C ILE A 170 33.65 -37.30 0.88
N GLU A 171 34.07 -37.89 2.00
CA GLU A 171 34.64 -37.12 3.11
C GLU A 171 36.03 -36.55 2.77
N PRO A 172 36.97 -37.32 2.20
CA PRO A 172 38.25 -36.79 1.75
C PRO A 172 38.14 -35.72 0.65
N LEU A 173 37.12 -35.80 -0.22
CA LEU A 173 36.96 -34.88 -1.36
C LEU A 173 36.74 -33.44 -0.91
N LYS A 174 36.24 -33.21 0.31
CA LYS A 174 36.16 -31.86 0.92
C LYS A 174 37.52 -31.16 0.98
N ASN A 175 38.61 -31.91 1.04
CA ASN A 175 39.98 -31.41 1.03
C ASN A 175 40.67 -31.54 -0.34
N GLY A 176 39.92 -31.90 -1.38
CA GLY A 176 40.47 -32.20 -2.71
C GLY A 176 41.22 -33.52 -2.76
N GLU A 177 40.86 -34.49 -1.92
CA GLU A 177 41.55 -35.79 -1.82
C GLU A 177 40.57 -36.96 -1.97
N PHE A 178 41.09 -38.16 -2.23
CA PHE A 178 40.34 -39.41 -2.06
C PHE A 178 41.27 -40.51 -1.56
N THR A 179 40.72 -41.52 -0.89
CA THR A 179 41.49 -42.65 -0.38
C THR A 179 41.06 -43.91 -1.12
N ALA A 180 42.00 -44.61 -1.76
CA ALA A 180 41.69 -45.83 -2.48
C ALA A 180 42.90 -46.78 -2.55
N PRO A 181 42.71 -48.07 -2.87
CA PRO A 181 43.81 -48.96 -3.21
C PRO A 181 44.51 -48.57 -4.53
N SER A 182 45.82 -48.83 -4.60
CA SER A 182 46.66 -48.50 -5.76
C SER A 182 46.17 -49.08 -7.08
N TYR A 183 45.48 -50.23 -7.09
CA TYR A 183 44.99 -50.85 -8.34
C TYR A 183 43.75 -50.18 -8.95
N VAL A 184 43.04 -49.33 -8.21
CA VAL A 184 41.83 -48.61 -8.68
C VAL A 184 41.98 -47.10 -8.70
N HIS A 185 43.05 -46.55 -8.09
CA HIS A 185 43.21 -45.09 -7.95
C HIS A 185 43.04 -44.35 -9.28
N ASN A 186 43.75 -44.77 -10.35
CA ASN A 186 43.67 -44.13 -11.67
C ASN A 186 42.23 -44.11 -12.21
N ARG A 187 41.46 -45.18 -12.02
CA ARG A 187 40.08 -45.26 -12.50
C ARG A 187 39.16 -44.33 -11.72
N ILE A 188 39.30 -44.29 -10.40
CA ILE A 188 38.52 -43.40 -9.53
C ILE A 188 38.88 -41.94 -9.84
N GLU A 189 40.16 -41.64 -10.00
CA GLU A 189 40.64 -40.30 -10.37
C GLU A 189 40.10 -39.87 -11.73
N GLU A 190 40.19 -40.71 -12.77
CA GLU A 190 39.62 -40.43 -14.09
C GLU A 190 38.12 -40.15 -14.02
N GLU A 191 37.35 -40.96 -13.27
CA GLU A 191 35.90 -40.78 -13.12
C GLU A 191 35.57 -39.48 -12.36
N ILE A 192 36.29 -39.17 -11.27
CA ILE A 192 36.09 -37.92 -10.51
C ILE A 192 36.47 -36.71 -11.38
N MET A 193 37.60 -36.74 -12.08
CA MET A 193 38.07 -35.65 -12.94
C MET A 193 37.13 -35.42 -14.14
N ALA A 194 36.55 -36.48 -14.69
CA ALA A 194 35.53 -36.38 -15.74
C ALA A 194 34.26 -35.67 -15.22
N LEU A 195 33.79 -36.02 -14.01
CA LEU A 195 32.66 -35.34 -13.39
C LEU A 195 32.97 -33.88 -13.02
N ALA A 196 34.22 -33.61 -12.63
CA ALA A 196 34.71 -32.30 -12.22
C ALA A 196 35.00 -31.34 -13.38
N SER A 197 34.99 -31.83 -14.63
CA SER A 197 35.27 -31.03 -15.83
C SER A 197 34.17 -29.99 -16.02
N LEU A 198 34.44 -28.73 -15.67
CA LEU A 198 33.43 -27.67 -15.78
C LEU A 198 33.44 -27.05 -17.18
N SER A 199 32.25 -26.90 -17.75
CA SER A 199 32.05 -26.01 -18.90
C SER A 199 32.09 -24.54 -18.44
N THR A 200 32.30 -23.62 -19.37
CA THR A 200 32.21 -22.17 -19.09
C THR A 200 30.85 -21.84 -18.45
N PRO A 201 30.81 -21.22 -17.25
CA PRO A 201 29.56 -20.88 -16.59
C PRO A 201 28.72 -19.89 -17.40
N ILE A 202 27.40 -20.04 -17.34
CA ILE A 202 26.45 -19.10 -17.94
C ILE A 202 25.83 -18.27 -16.83
N SER A 203 25.98 -16.95 -16.94
CA SER A 203 25.35 -15.98 -16.03
C SER A 203 24.29 -15.15 -16.74
N PHE A 204 23.18 -14.89 -16.05
CA PHE A 204 22.12 -13.99 -16.53
C PHE A 204 21.38 -13.34 -15.36
N GLU A 205 20.86 -12.13 -15.58
CA GLU A 205 20.06 -11.40 -14.61
C GLU A 205 18.56 -11.66 -14.87
N ILE A 206 17.80 -11.92 -13.81
CA ILE A 206 16.33 -11.93 -13.89
C ILE A 206 15.85 -10.49 -13.95
N GLN A 207 15.31 -10.09 -15.10
CA GLN A 207 14.84 -8.72 -15.34
C GLN A 207 13.42 -8.44 -14.83
N GLU A 208 12.64 -9.46 -14.47
CA GLU A 208 11.26 -9.26 -14.02
C GLU A 208 11.16 -8.76 -12.58
N GLU A 209 10.88 -7.46 -12.44
CA GLU A 209 10.73 -6.76 -11.15
C GLU A 209 9.70 -7.43 -10.24
N ALA A 210 8.58 -7.92 -10.82
CA ALA A 210 7.54 -8.61 -10.07
C ALA A 210 8.02 -9.93 -9.47
N PHE A 211 8.96 -10.64 -10.14
CA PHE A 211 9.61 -11.81 -9.54
C PHE A 211 10.49 -11.38 -8.36
N GLY A 212 11.17 -10.24 -8.48
CA GLY A 212 12.03 -9.69 -7.43
C GLY A 212 11.33 -9.40 -6.10
N LEU A 213 10.00 -9.20 -6.11
CA LEU A 213 9.19 -9.05 -4.89
C LEU A 213 9.00 -10.39 -4.16
N ILE A 214 8.95 -11.50 -4.90
CA ILE A 214 8.70 -12.85 -4.35
C ILE A 214 9.95 -13.72 -4.32
N ALA A 215 11.08 -13.25 -4.86
CA ALA A 215 12.35 -13.97 -4.99
C ALA A 215 12.77 -14.71 -3.72
N HIS A 216 12.51 -14.13 -2.54
CA HIS A 216 12.80 -14.74 -1.25
C HIS A 216 12.09 -16.06 -0.97
N LYS A 217 10.89 -16.26 -1.54
CA LYS A 217 10.10 -17.49 -1.45
C LYS A 217 10.51 -18.53 -2.49
N GLU A 218 11.20 -18.11 -3.55
CA GLU A 218 11.51 -18.94 -4.72
C GLU A 218 12.92 -19.54 -4.71
N TYR A 219 13.81 -19.13 -3.79
CA TYR A 219 15.21 -19.59 -3.80
C TYR A 219 15.38 -21.10 -3.78
N THR A 220 14.60 -21.81 -2.96
CA THR A 220 14.64 -23.28 -2.89
C THR A 220 14.19 -23.90 -4.20
N THR A 221 13.14 -23.36 -4.82
CA THR A 221 12.64 -23.84 -6.11
C THR A 221 13.67 -23.63 -7.22
N LEU A 222 14.34 -22.48 -7.25
CA LEU A 222 15.43 -22.21 -8.20
C LEU A 222 16.58 -23.22 -8.04
N GLN A 223 17.03 -23.48 -6.81
CA GLN A 223 18.06 -24.50 -6.51
C GLN A 223 17.62 -25.90 -6.97
N ASN A 224 16.37 -26.29 -6.71
CA ASN A 224 15.83 -27.58 -7.10
C ASN A 224 15.78 -27.76 -8.63
N ILE A 225 15.44 -26.70 -9.37
CA ILE A 225 15.53 -26.72 -10.85
C ILE A 225 16.97 -26.99 -11.27
N GLY A 226 17.96 -26.33 -10.65
CA GLY A 226 19.37 -26.61 -10.91
C GLY A 226 19.73 -28.08 -10.73
N HIS A 227 19.39 -28.64 -9.57
CA HIS A 227 19.63 -30.05 -9.26
C HIS A 227 19.01 -31.00 -10.29
N GLN A 228 17.78 -30.74 -10.73
CA GLN A 228 17.09 -31.54 -11.74
C GLN A 228 17.89 -31.65 -13.05
N TYR A 229 18.54 -30.57 -13.47
CA TYR A 229 19.36 -30.53 -14.69
C TYR A 229 20.85 -30.79 -14.42
N LYS A 230 21.21 -31.32 -13.24
CA LYS A 230 22.61 -31.54 -12.82
C LYS A 230 23.47 -30.27 -12.97
N CYS A 231 22.94 -29.16 -12.47
CA CYS A 231 23.56 -27.84 -12.50
C CYS A 231 23.63 -27.26 -11.08
N GLN A 232 24.80 -26.77 -10.68
CA GLN A 232 24.92 -25.95 -9.49
C GLN A 232 24.51 -24.52 -9.83
N ILE A 233 23.60 -23.97 -9.03
CA ILE A 233 23.12 -22.59 -9.18
C ILE A 233 23.71 -21.72 -8.07
N GLU A 234 24.36 -20.64 -8.48
CA GLU A 234 24.82 -19.58 -7.60
C GLU A 234 23.97 -18.34 -7.83
N ILE A 235 23.46 -17.76 -6.73
CA ILE A 235 22.49 -16.64 -6.77
C ILE A 235 23.11 -15.46 -6.04
N GLU A 236 23.43 -14.41 -6.79
CA GLU A 236 23.77 -13.11 -6.23
C GLU A 236 22.51 -12.24 -6.13
N LYS A 237 22.39 -11.52 -5.02
CA LYS A 237 21.20 -10.73 -4.67
C LYS A 237 21.58 -9.27 -4.56
N GLU A 238 20.84 -8.43 -5.25
CA GLU A 238 20.95 -6.98 -5.12
C GLU A 238 19.57 -6.40 -4.80
N ILE A 239 19.49 -5.55 -3.78
CA ILE A 239 18.24 -4.86 -3.43
C ILE A 239 18.24 -3.53 -4.19
N ARG A 240 17.25 -3.33 -5.04
CA ARG A 240 17.04 -2.09 -5.77
C ARG A 240 15.77 -1.39 -5.28
N ASN A 241 15.80 -0.07 -5.33
CA ASN A 241 14.65 0.77 -5.07
C ASN A 241 14.16 1.37 -6.39
N LYS A 242 12.85 1.45 -6.57
CA LYS A 242 12.24 2.12 -7.71
C LYS A 242 11.13 3.03 -7.24
N ILE A 243 11.09 4.21 -7.85
CA ILE A 243 10.06 5.21 -7.63
C ILE A 243 9.00 5.05 -8.71
N VAL A 244 7.74 4.93 -8.31
CA VAL A 244 6.58 4.86 -9.19
C VAL A 244 5.75 6.12 -9.04
N GLU A 245 5.38 6.71 -10.16
CA GLU A 245 4.43 7.81 -10.17
C GLU A 245 3.00 7.28 -10.01
N ILE A 246 2.32 7.77 -8.98
CA ILE A 246 0.90 7.53 -8.77
C ILE A 246 0.11 8.41 -9.76
N PRO A 247 -0.85 7.83 -10.50
CA PRO A 247 -1.75 8.59 -11.34
C PRO A 247 -2.52 9.65 -10.55
N LYS A 248 -2.65 10.83 -11.16
CA LYS A 248 -3.55 11.87 -10.63
C LYS A 248 -5.00 11.46 -10.88
N ALA A 249 -5.86 11.66 -9.88
CA ALA A 249 -7.30 11.55 -10.03
C ALA A 249 -7.79 12.44 -11.19
N ALA A 250 -8.83 12.00 -11.90
CA ALA A 250 -9.47 12.84 -12.92
C ALA A 250 -9.99 14.09 -12.22
N ALA A 251 -9.54 15.27 -12.66
CA ALA A 251 -9.76 16.56 -11.99
C ALA A 251 -11.17 16.69 -11.40
N GLN A 252 -11.32 16.45 -10.10
CA GLN A 252 -12.43 16.95 -9.32
C GLN A 252 -12.14 18.43 -9.09
N ASP A 253 -12.96 19.27 -9.72
CA ASP A 253 -13.06 20.73 -9.63
C ASP A 253 -11.85 21.46 -9.01
N HIS A 254 -11.05 22.08 -9.88
CA HIS A 254 -10.09 23.14 -9.52
C HIS A 254 -10.69 24.26 -8.63
N VAL A 255 -12.01 24.32 -8.50
CA VAL A 255 -12.78 25.25 -7.69
C VAL A 255 -12.73 24.88 -6.19
N SER A 256 -12.84 23.61 -5.80
CA SER A 256 -12.85 23.20 -4.37
C SER A 256 -11.47 23.33 -3.71
N ASN A 257 -10.41 22.98 -4.44
CA ASN A 257 -9.01 23.15 -3.99
C ASN A 257 -8.62 24.63 -3.87
N LYS A 258 -9.16 25.51 -4.73
CA LYS A 258 -8.97 26.96 -4.60
C LYS A 258 -9.72 27.56 -3.41
N LEU A 259 -10.96 27.12 -3.17
CA LEU A 259 -11.79 27.59 -2.05
C LEU A 259 -11.22 27.17 -0.68
N THR A 260 -10.71 25.94 -0.55
CA THR A 260 -10.10 25.43 0.69
C THR A 260 -8.72 26.02 0.97
N ALA A 261 -7.89 26.20 -0.05
CA ALA A 261 -6.59 26.85 0.12
C ALA A 261 -6.68 28.37 0.36
N ALA A 262 -7.81 29.01 0.01
CA ALA A 262 -8.09 30.40 0.37
C ALA A 262 -8.48 30.59 1.86
N ALA A 263 -8.86 29.50 2.54
CA ALA A 263 -9.18 29.51 3.97
C ALA A 263 -7.94 29.36 4.87
N ILE A 264 -6.79 28.95 4.32
CA ILE A 264 -5.51 28.86 5.04
C ILE A 264 -4.71 30.16 4.84
N ARG A 265 -4.22 30.76 5.94
CA ARG A 265 -3.40 31.97 5.92
C ARG A 265 -2.11 31.78 6.70
N ILE A 266 -1.00 32.32 6.18
CA ILE A 266 0.25 32.45 6.94
C ILE A 266 0.36 33.89 7.42
N LEU A 267 0.53 34.10 8.72
CA LEU A 267 0.59 35.42 9.34
C LEU A 267 1.89 35.61 10.10
N THR A 268 2.53 36.77 9.90
CA THR A 268 3.70 37.19 10.68
C THR A 268 3.24 38.04 11.85
N SER A 269 3.10 37.45 13.04
CA SER A 269 2.51 38.10 14.22
C SER A 269 2.83 37.33 15.50
N ASP A 270 2.53 37.90 16.67
CA ASP A 270 2.43 37.13 17.91
C ASP A 270 1.11 36.33 17.94
N LEU A 271 1.18 35.07 18.39
CA LEU A 271 0.02 34.19 18.55
C LEU A 271 -0.98 34.75 19.60
N ALA A 272 -0.48 35.46 20.61
CA ALA A 272 -1.31 36.09 21.64
C ALA A 272 -2.16 37.26 21.11
N GLU A 273 -1.81 37.82 19.96
CA GLU A 273 -2.46 38.99 19.36
C GLU A 273 -3.52 38.60 18.31
N GLN A 274 -3.76 37.29 18.12
CA GLN A 274 -4.69 36.83 17.10
C GLN A 274 -6.15 37.06 17.48
N LYS A 275 -6.88 37.73 16.59
CA LYS A 275 -8.34 37.87 16.66
C LYS A 275 -9.02 36.74 15.90
N VAL A 276 -9.11 35.58 16.55
CA VAL A 276 -9.76 34.36 16.04
C VAL A 276 -10.64 33.75 17.13
N ASP A 277 -11.50 32.80 16.77
CA ASP A 277 -12.34 32.11 17.75
C ASP A 277 -11.48 31.23 18.67
N LEU A 278 -10.50 30.51 18.10
CA LEU A 278 -9.70 29.55 18.86
C LEU A 278 -8.20 29.70 18.59
N VAL A 279 -7.40 29.85 19.65
CA VAL A 279 -5.93 29.80 19.57
C VAL A 279 -5.43 28.46 20.11
N VAL A 280 -4.63 27.74 19.33
CA VAL A 280 -4.03 26.46 19.72
C VAL A 280 -2.74 26.69 20.50
N VAL A 281 -2.70 26.20 21.74
CA VAL A 281 -1.53 26.25 22.61
C VAL A 281 -0.96 24.84 22.75
N ASN A 282 0.24 24.63 22.22
CA ASN A 282 0.94 23.36 22.43
C ASN A 282 1.40 23.24 23.89
N SER A 283 0.71 22.42 24.68
CA SER A 283 0.96 22.24 26.12
C SER A 283 2.33 21.63 26.43
N THR A 284 2.98 20.95 25.47
CA THR A 284 4.35 20.42 25.65
C THR A 284 5.42 21.49 25.51
N SER A 285 5.10 22.65 24.91
CA SER A 285 6.01 23.78 24.80
C SER A 285 5.89 24.69 26.01
N GLN A 286 6.80 24.55 26.98
CA GLN A 286 6.81 25.40 28.17
C GLN A 286 6.88 26.89 27.81
N TYR A 287 7.73 27.25 26.84
CA TYR A 287 7.89 28.64 26.40
C TYR A 287 6.59 29.24 25.84
N LEU A 288 5.92 28.52 24.93
CA LEU A 288 4.68 29.00 24.32
C LEU A 288 3.55 29.05 25.34
N ARG A 289 3.39 27.98 26.12
CA ARG A 289 2.35 27.86 27.14
C ARG A 289 2.46 28.97 28.18
N ASP A 290 3.63 29.13 28.78
CA ASP A 290 3.82 30.10 29.87
C ASP A 290 3.67 31.54 29.35
N GLY A 291 4.17 31.84 28.14
CA GLY A 291 4.00 33.16 27.51
C GLY A 291 2.55 33.51 27.18
N ILE A 292 1.75 32.54 26.71
CA ILE A 292 0.31 32.75 26.47
C ILE A 292 -0.45 32.93 27.79
N LEU A 293 -0.17 32.11 28.82
CA LEU A 293 -0.82 32.20 30.13
C LEU A 293 -0.51 33.52 30.85
N GLU A 294 0.70 34.05 30.71
CA GLU A 294 1.08 35.36 31.25
C GLU A 294 0.25 36.48 30.60
N LYS A 295 0.16 36.49 29.27
CA LYS A 295 -0.62 37.49 28.51
C LYS A 295 -2.14 37.33 28.68
N ALA A 296 -2.64 36.12 28.93
CA ALA A 296 -4.06 35.87 29.20
C ALA A 296 -4.49 36.37 30.59
N GLY A 297 -3.54 36.53 31.52
CA GLY A 297 -3.76 37.09 32.85
C GLY A 297 -3.99 36.03 33.94
N GLY A 298 -3.93 36.48 35.21
CA GLY A 298 -3.89 35.60 36.38
C GLY A 298 -5.17 34.78 36.66
N SER A 299 -6.30 35.07 35.99
CA SER A 299 -7.51 34.25 36.09
C SER A 299 -7.35 32.94 35.30
N VAL A 300 -7.00 33.06 34.02
CA VAL A 300 -6.79 31.92 33.11
C VAL A 300 -5.67 31.02 33.61
N LYS A 301 -4.58 31.61 34.14
CA LYS A 301 -3.48 30.84 34.73
C LYS A 301 -3.92 29.96 35.91
N ARG A 302 -4.78 30.47 36.81
CA ARG A 302 -5.31 29.68 37.93
C ARG A 302 -6.25 28.57 37.46
N GLU A 303 -7.04 28.83 36.43
CA GLU A 303 -7.93 27.84 35.82
C GLU A 303 -7.12 26.69 35.19
N TYR A 304 -6.08 27.03 34.42
CA TYR A 304 -5.12 26.08 33.87
C TYR A 304 -4.45 25.23 34.97
N ASP A 305 -3.91 25.86 36.02
CA ASP A 305 -3.27 25.17 37.14
C ASP A 305 -4.24 24.24 37.89
N THR A 306 -5.54 24.54 37.88
CA THR A 306 -6.57 23.70 38.49
C THR A 306 -6.86 22.48 37.63
N ILE A 307 -7.09 22.66 36.33
CA ILE A 307 -7.43 21.56 35.39
C ILE A 307 -6.28 20.57 35.23
N THR A 308 -5.04 21.07 35.22
CA THR A 308 -3.84 20.22 35.09
C THR A 308 -3.47 19.43 36.35
N LYS A 309 -4.06 19.74 37.51
CA LYS A 309 -3.90 18.92 38.74
C LYS A 309 -4.73 17.63 38.71
N THR A 310 -5.78 17.59 37.89
CA THR A 310 -6.56 16.37 37.63
C THR A 310 -6.00 15.63 36.41
N PRO A 311 -5.82 14.29 36.46
CA PRO A 311 -5.31 13.53 35.34
C PRO A 311 -6.37 13.44 34.23
N SER A 312 -6.38 14.40 33.31
CA SER A 312 -7.10 14.29 32.04
C SER A 312 -6.08 14.23 30.89
N SER A 313 -6.27 13.28 29.98
CA SER A 313 -5.32 12.94 28.90
C SER A 313 -5.71 13.52 27.53
N GLY A 314 -6.65 14.48 27.50
CA GLY A 314 -7.24 15.02 26.27
C GLY A 314 -7.04 16.53 26.07
N PRO A 315 -7.36 17.06 24.87
CA PRO A 315 -7.42 18.50 24.64
C PRO A 315 -8.50 19.14 25.52
N PHE A 316 -8.24 20.35 26.02
CA PHE A 316 -9.20 21.12 26.81
C PHE A 316 -9.15 22.60 26.43
N GLU A 317 -10.31 23.26 26.55
CA GLU A 317 -10.48 24.67 26.21
C GLU A 317 -10.56 25.53 27.48
N LEU A 318 -9.92 26.71 27.47
CA LEU A 318 -10.05 27.73 28.50
C LEU A 318 -10.58 29.05 27.91
N ASP A 319 -11.05 29.92 28.80
CA ASP A 319 -11.31 31.31 28.44
C ASP A 319 -10.01 32.05 28.04
N SER A 320 -10.14 33.07 27.19
CA SER A 320 -9.00 33.82 26.65
C SER A 320 -8.51 34.94 27.57
N GLY A 321 -9.30 35.31 28.59
CA GLY A 321 -8.93 36.32 29.57
C GLY A 321 -8.69 37.69 28.92
N GLN A 322 -7.44 38.15 28.91
CA GLN A 322 -7.05 39.44 28.33
C GLN A 322 -6.67 39.37 26.85
N LEU A 323 -6.70 38.19 26.23
CA LEU A 323 -6.33 38.02 24.81
C LEU A 323 -7.49 38.41 23.87
N LEU A 324 -7.16 38.67 22.61
CA LEU A 324 -8.12 39.08 21.58
C LEU A 324 -8.92 37.92 20.97
N CYS A 325 -8.48 36.67 21.18
CA CYS A 325 -9.18 35.49 20.73
C CYS A 325 -10.38 35.18 21.63
N ARG A 326 -11.34 34.36 21.17
CA ARG A 326 -12.49 33.98 22.00
C ARG A 326 -12.12 32.91 23.04
N LYS A 327 -11.30 31.92 22.66
CA LYS A 327 -10.95 30.75 23.48
C LYS A 327 -9.52 30.26 23.23
N LEU A 328 -8.98 29.52 24.19
CA LEU A 328 -7.66 28.88 24.14
C LEU A 328 -7.80 27.35 24.17
N LEU A 329 -7.27 26.66 23.16
CA LEU A 329 -7.21 25.19 23.13
C LEU A 329 -5.84 24.69 23.56
N PHE A 330 -5.76 24.03 24.70
CA PHE A 330 -4.54 23.36 25.17
C PHE A 330 -4.50 21.94 24.61
N LEU A 331 -3.48 21.67 23.78
CA LEU A 331 -3.29 20.38 23.12
C LEU A 331 -1.85 19.89 23.28
N THR A 332 -1.69 18.63 23.67
CA THR A 332 -0.38 17.99 23.80
C THR A 332 0.11 17.46 22.46
N TRP A 333 1.29 17.89 22.01
CA TRP A 333 1.97 17.26 20.88
C TRP A 333 2.81 16.05 21.34
N ASN A 334 2.29 14.84 21.09
CA ASN A 334 2.97 13.58 21.38
C ASN A 334 3.93 13.22 20.23
N ILE A 335 5.17 13.70 20.32
CA ILE A 335 6.20 13.47 19.28
C ILE A 335 6.59 11.99 19.26
N ASN A 336 6.58 11.37 18.08
CA ASN A 336 7.05 10.00 17.87
C ASN A 336 8.25 9.99 16.92
N GLN A 337 9.44 9.65 17.41
CA GLN A 337 10.68 9.65 16.63
C GLN A 337 11.19 8.24 16.29
N THR A 338 10.33 7.22 16.41
CA THR A 338 10.73 5.82 16.11
C THR A 338 11.04 5.60 14.64
N SER A 339 10.41 6.35 13.74
CA SER A 339 10.69 6.39 12.31
C SER A 339 10.32 7.76 11.73
N GLN A 340 10.79 8.03 10.51
CA GLN A 340 10.45 9.24 9.77
C GLN A 340 8.93 9.38 9.56
N GLU A 341 8.25 8.29 9.21
CA GLU A 341 6.78 8.29 9.03
C GLU A 341 6.05 8.48 10.37
N ALA A 342 6.54 7.87 11.45
CA ALA A 342 5.95 8.06 12.77
C ALA A 342 6.04 9.52 13.25
N PHE A 343 7.13 10.21 12.88
CA PHE A 343 7.31 11.63 13.13
C PHE A 343 6.33 12.47 12.32
N TYR A 344 6.18 12.20 11.02
CA TYR A 344 5.22 12.90 10.15
C TYR A 344 3.78 12.72 10.66
N GLN A 345 3.43 11.49 11.03
CA GLN A 345 2.13 11.18 11.59
C GLN A 345 1.87 11.92 12.90
N SER A 346 2.91 12.17 13.71
CA SER A 346 2.76 12.95 14.95
C SER A 346 2.40 14.42 14.68
N ILE A 347 2.91 15.03 13.61
CA ILE A 347 2.57 16.40 13.19
C ILE A 347 1.14 16.44 12.65
N ARG A 348 0.80 15.51 11.74
CA ARG A 348 -0.56 15.37 11.20
C ARG A 348 -1.59 15.19 12.30
N ASN A 349 -1.33 14.31 13.26
CA ASN A 349 -2.23 14.08 14.39
C ASN A 349 -2.45 15.34 15.25
N PHE A 350 -1.44 16.18 15.42
CA PHE A 350 -1.59 17.43 16.17
C PHE A 350 -2.53 18.42 15.44
N VAL A 351 -2.28 18.65 14.15
CA VAL A 351 -3.13 19.55 13.33
C VAL A 351 -4.55 18.99 13.21
N SER A 352 -4.69 17.71 12.88
CA SER A 352 -5.97 17.02 12.75
C SER A 352 -6.83 17.16 14.00
N LYS A 353 -6.28 16.87 15.20
CA LYS A 353 -7.01 16.98 16.47
C LYS A 353 -7.48 18.40 16.76
N ALA A 354 -6.63 19.40 16.52
CA ALA A 354 -6.99 20.79 16.76
C ALA A 354 -8.08 21.29 15.78
N VAL A 355 -7.95 20.97 14.48
CA VAL A 355 -8.96 21.32 13.47
C VAL A 355 -10.28 20.61 13.77
N GLN A 356 -10.27 19.31 14.02
CA GLN A 356 -11.46 18.54 14.38
C GLN A 356 -12.14 19.07 15.63
N TYR A 357 -11.36 19.48 16.64
CA TYR A 357 -11.90 20.12 17.83
C TYR A 357 -12.61 21.43 17.48
N ALA A 358 -11.97 22.29 16.69
CA ALA A 358 -12.56 23.57 16.29
C ALA A 358 -13.85 23.40 15.48
N ILE A 359 -13.88 22.43 14.57
CA ILE A 359 -15.07 22.09 13.77
C ILE A 359 -16.19 21.59 14.69
N LYS A 360 -15.87 20.64 15.59
CA LYS A 360 -16.84 20.07 16.55
C LYS A 360 -17.40 21.11 17.51
N ALA A 361 -16.61 22.11 17.86
CA ALA A 361 -16.99 23.24 18.71
C ALA A 361 -17.64 24.41 17.94
N HIS A 362 -17.88 24.26 16.64
CA HIS A 362 -18.47 25.29 15.75
C HIS A 362 -17.71 26.62 15.73
N HIS A 363 -16.39 26.59 15.90
CA HIS A 363 -15.53 27.76 15.71
C HIS A 363 -15.37 28.03 14.20
N THR A 364 -15.33 29.30 13.81
CA THR A 364 -15.21 29.74 12.39
C THR A 364 -13.79 30.16 12.03
N SER A 365 -12.91 30.34 13.03
CA SER A 365 -11.50 30.63 12.82
C SER A 365 -10.60 30.01 13.90
N ILE A 366 -9.45 29.47 13.50
CA ILE A 366 -8.44 28.86 14.37
C ILE A 366 -7.04 29.37 14.04
N ALA A 367 -6.19 29.58 15.06
CA ALA A 367 -4.79 29.95 14.88
C ALA A 367 -3.83 28.90 15.46
N PHE A 368 -2.84 28.52 14.66
CA PHE A 368 -1.78 27.56 14.98
C PHE A 368 -0.43 28.25 15.17
N PRO A 369 0.39 27.81 16.14
CA PRO A 369 1.83 28.09 16.12
C PRO A 369 2.53 27.22 15.07
N ALA A 370 3.64 27.69 14.49
CA ALA A 370 4.56 26.86 13.70
C ALA A 370 5.33 25.87 14.61
N ILE A 371 4.68 24.75 14.96
CA ILE A 371 5.25 23.74 15.87
C ILE A 371 6.48 23.06 15.26
N GLY A 372 7.51 22.77 16.05
CA GLY A 372 8.70 22.05 15.56
C GLY A 372 9.73 22.89 14.81
N CYS A 373 9.41 24.12 14.37
CA CYS A 373 10.34 25.04 13.69
C CYS A 373 11.24 25.85 14.64
N GLY A 374 11.13 25.62 15.96
CA GLY A 374 11.92 26.29 17.00
C GLY A 374 13.15 25.48 17.46
N LYS A 375 13.39 25.42 18.78
CA LYS A 375 14.57 24.78 19.40
C LYS A 375 14.77 23.28 19.10
N PHE A 376 13.79 22.61 18.49
CA PHE A 376 13.87 21.17 18.17
C PHE A 376 14.62 20.88 16.87
N ASN A 377 14.98 21.90 16.08
CA ASN A 377 15.80 21.81 14.87
C ASN A 377 15.33 20.78 13.83
N PHE A 378 14.02 20.52 13.77
CA PHE A 378 13.43 19.69 12.71
C PHE A 378 13.47 20.43 11.37
N ASP A 379 13.47 19.67 10.28
CA ASP A 379 13.42 20.26 8.94
C ASP A 379 12.14 21.07 8.76
N LYS A 380 12.32 22.38 8.58
CA LYS A 380 11.26 23.36 8.44
C LYS A 380 10.39 23.10 7.22
N ASN A 381 10.96 22.53 6.14
CA ASN A 381 10.20 22.19 4.93
C ASN A 381 9.24 21.04 5.19
N ILE A 382 9.70 20.00 5.88
CA ILE A 382 8.88 18.86 6.28
C ILE A 382 7.73 19.34 7.17
N VAL A 383 8.05 20.10 8.21
CA VAL A 383 7.05 20.61 9.15
C VAL A 383 5.99 21.46 8.43
N ALA A 384 6.41 22.40 7.60
CA ALA A 384 5.51 23.23 6.81
C ALA A 384 4.62 22.40 5.88
N ASN A 385 5.20 21.41 5.19
CA ASN A 385 4.45 20.50 4.32
C ASN A 385 3.38 19.73 5.11
N GLU A 386 3.78 19.03 6.17
CA GLU A 386 2.86 18.17 6.91
C GLU A 386 1.73 18.96 7.59
N MET A 387 2.04 20.14 8.12
CA MET A 387 1.02 20.99 8.76
C MET A 387 0.01 21.56 7.76
N LEU A 388 0.48 22.08 6.62
CA LEU A 388 -0.38 22.70 5.61
C LEU A 388 -1.23 21.66 4.86
N VAL A 389 -0.62 20.52 4.50
CA VAL A 389 -1.33 19.43 3.82
C VAL A 389 -2.39 18.84 4.72
N GLU A 390 -2.09 18.62 6.01
CA GLU A 390 -3.10 18.12 6.95
C GLU A 390 -4.23 19.13 7.17
N ALA A 391 -3.92 20.41 7.33
CA ALA A 391 -4.95 21.45 7.45
C ALA A 391 -5.88 21.47 6.23
N GLN A 392 -5.32 21.40 5.02
CA GLN A 392 -6.10 21.34 3.79
C GLN A 392 -6.94 20.06 3.71
N ARG A 393 -6.36 18.91 4.08
CA ARG A 393 -7.05 17.62 4.14
C ARG A 393 -8.27 17.68 5.05
N GLN A 394 -8.14 18.26 6.25
CA GLN A 394 -9.25 18.39 7.20
C GLN A 394 -10.34 19.34 6.69
N LEU A 395 -9.97 20.46 6.04
CA LEU A 395 -10.94 21.37 5.42
C LEU A 395 -11.72 20.70 4.27
N LEU A 396 -11.02 19.95 3.42
CA LEU A 396 -11.62 19.20 2.32
C LEU A 396 -12.55 18.07 2.82
N SER A 397 -12.13 17.34 3.87
CA SER A 397 -12.92 16.24 4.41
C SER A 397 -14.17 16.69 5.16
N ALA A 398 -14.11 17.85 5.82
CA ALA A 398 -15.23 18.35 6.61
C ALA A 398 -16.21 19.22 5.81
N ASN A 399 -15.80 19.71 4.63
CA ASN A 399 -16.61 20.61 3.80
C ASN A 399 -17.15 21.83 4.57
N VAL A 400 -16.34 22.39 5.47
CA VAL A 400 -16.68 23.54 6.34
C VAL A 400 -15.87 24.78 5.98
N LEU A 401 -16.48 25.96 6.20
CA LEU A 401 -15.80 27.25 6.12
C LEU A 401 -15.12 27.56 7.46
N LEU A 402 -13.96 26.96 7.71
CA LEU A 402 -13.09 27.26 8.84
C LEU A 402 -11.83 27.99 8.36
N GLN A 403 -11.60 29.22 8.83
CA GLN A 403 -10.36 29.95 8.55
C GLN A 403 -9.23 29.39 9.43
N ILE A 404 -8.13 28.93 8.83
CA ILE A 404 -6.95 28.41 9.54
C ILE A 404 -5.78 29.37 9.37
N ASN A 405 -5.32 29.97 10.46
CA ASN A 405 -4.15 30.86 10.47
C ASN A 405 -2.94 30.11 11.04
N PHE A 406 -1.86 29.95 10.26
CA PHE A 406 -0.55 29.60 10.80
C PHE A 406 0.21 30.87 11.14
N VAL A 407 0.54 31.04 12.43
CA VAL A 407 1.14 32.25 12.97
C VAL A 407 2.61 31.99 13.25
N ILE A 408 3.44 32.81 12.60
CA ILE A 408 4.89 32.74 12.66
C ILE A 408 5.39 34.02 13.30
N LEU A 409 6.29 33.89 14.28
CA LEU A 409 6.82 35.04 14.99
C LEU A 409 7.60 35.96 14.01
N PRO A 410 7.53 37.29 14.17
CA PRO A 410 8.26 38.24 13.31
C PRO A 410 9.78 38.01 13.25
N THR A 411 10.35 37.34 14.25
CA THR A 411 11.78 36.99 14.30
C THR A 411 12.15 35.75 13.47
N GLN A 412 11.18 35.01 12.91
CA GLN A 412 11.36 33.75 12.19
C GLN A 412 11.07 33.89 10.69
N ASN A 413 11.72 34.85 10.03
CA ASN A 413 11.45 35.16 8.62
C ASN A 413 11.71 33.97 7.67
N ASP A 414 12.70 33.14 7.98
CA ASP A 414 13.02 31.93 7.22
C ASP A 414 11.91 30.87 7.30
N VAL A 415 11.27 30.72 8.46
CA VAL A 415 10.11 29.82 8.63
C VAL A 415 8.90 30.38 7.87
N PHE A 416 8.71 31.70 7.90
CA PHE A 416 7.64 32.38 7.16
C PHE A 416 7.76 32.14 5.66
N GLU A 417 8.94 32.37 5.08
CA GLU A 417 9.19 32.16 3.64
C GLU A 417 8.91 30.71 3.22
N ILE A 418 9.29 29.72 4.04
CA ILE A 418 9.04 28.31 3.76
C ILE A 418 7.53 27.99 3.77
N PHE A 419 6.80 28.43 4.81
CA PHE A 419 5.36 28.21 4.89
C PHE A 419 4.61 28.92 3.77
N GLN A 420 5.01 30.15 3.44
CA GLN A 420 4.42 30.95 2.38
C GLN A 420 4.64 30.30 1.00
N ALA A 421 5.88 29.90 0.69
CA ALA A 421 6.20 29.21 -0.55
C ALA A 421 5.41 27.90 -0.70
N LYS A 422 5.25 27.15 0.40
CA LYS A 422 4.49 25.90 0.38
C LYS A 422 2.98 26.12 0.22
N LEU A 423 2.41 27.14 0.87
CA LEU A 423 1.01 27.51 0.68
C LEU A 423 0.74 27.95 -0.77
N GLU A 424 1.63 28.73 -1.37
CA GLU A 424 1.53 29.12 -2.78
C GLU A 424 1.59 27.94 -3.75
N SER A 425 2.44 26.94 -3.45
CA SER A 425 2.49 25.66 -4.16
C SER A 425 1.14 24.92 -4.07
N LEU A 426 0.57 24.81 -2.86
CA LEU A 426 -0.75 24.18 -2.65
C LEU A 426 -1.87 24.93 -3.40
N GLN A 427 -1.86 26.27 -3.37
CA GLN A 427 -2.86 27.12 -4.04
C GLN A 427 -2.80 27.05 -5.57
N LYS A 428 -1.61 26.85 -6.15
CA LYS A 428 -1.42 26.69 -7.61
C LYS A 428 -1.87 25.32 -8.12
N GLY A 429 -2.33 24.42 -7.25
CA GLY A 429 -2.58 23.01 -7.60
C GLY A 429 -1.29 22.24 -7.93
N ASN A 430 -0.15 22.89 -7.77
CA ASN A 430 1.17 22.26 -7.76
C ASN A 430 1.37 21.67 -6.37
N VAL A 431 0.58 20.66 -6.03
CA VAL A 431 0.89 19.79 -4.90
C VAL A 431 2.21 19.12 -5.26
N GLU A 432 3.32 19.69 -4.79
CA GLU A 432 4.60 19.04 -4.90
C GLU A 432 4.82 18.10 -3.72
N ILE A 433 4.75 16.81 -4.08
CA ILE A 433 5.83 15.82 -3.88
C ILE A 433 6.01 15.33 -2.44
N ASN A 434 5.20 14.31 -2.11
CA ASN A 434 5.60 13.12 -1.34
C ASN A 434 4.53 12.02 -1.50
N ASP A 435 3.32 12.39 -1.97
CA ASP A 435 2.18 11.49 -2.18
C ASP A 435 1.91 11.16 -3.67
N ILE A 436 2.78 11.55 -4.61
CA ILE A 436 2.66 11.23 -6.05
C ILE A 436 3.76 10.26 -6.49
N GLN A 437 4.76 10.04 -5.65
CA GLN A 437 5.85 9.12 -5.93
C GLN A 437 5.96 8.16 -4.76
N MET A 438 5.85 6.86 -5.02
CA MET A 438 6.09 5.82 -4.03
C MET A 438 7.34 5.05 -4.37
N GLU A 439 8.22 4.93 -3.39
CA GLU A 439 9.38 4.07 -3.45
C GLU A 439 8.99 2.66 -3.00
N TYR A 440 9.30 1.66 -3.81
CA TYR A 440 9.22 0.25 -3.41
C TYR A 440 10.55 -0.46 -3.65
N ARG A 441 10.81 -1.49 -2.86
CA ARG A 441 12.03 -2.30 -2.93
C ARG A 441 11.74 -3.63 -3.61
N PHE A 442 12.65 -4.07 -4.46
CA PHE A 442 12.62 -5.39 -5.07
C PHE A 442 14.04 -5.96 -5.14
N THR A 443 14.15 -7.29 -5.18
CA THR A 443 15.44 -7.97 -5.28
C THR A 443 15.71 -8.38 -6.72
N THR A 444 16.79 -7.90 -7.32
CA THR A 444 17.33 -8.42 -8.57
C THR A 444 18.23 -9.61 -8.29
N LEU A 445 18.11 -10.65 -9.12
CA LEU A 445 18.87 -11.88 -8.99
C LEU A 445 19.78 -12.07 -10.20
N THR A 446 21.07 -12.22 -9.96
CA THR A 446 22.02 -12.73 -10.96
C THR A 446 22.23 -14.20 -10.70
N ILE A 447 21.84 -15.03 -11.67
CA ILE A 447 21.97 -16.48 -11.60
C ILE A 447 23.17 -16.90 -12.43
N THR A 448 24.11 -17.59 -11.80
CA THR A 448 25.23 -18.27 -12.46
C THR A 448 24.99 -19.77 -12.42
N ILE A 449 24.94 -20.39 -13.60
CA ILE A 449 24.74 -21.84 -13.77
C ILE A 449 26.10 -22.48 -14.04
N ILE A 450 26.43 -23.48 -13.24
CA ILE A 450 27.68 -24.26 -13.34
C ILE A 450 27.33 -25.71 -13.59
N SER A 451 27.89 -26.30 -14.64
CA SER A 451 27.75 -27.72 -14.97
C SER A 451 28.93 -28.20 -15.79
N ASN A 452 29.07 -29.51 -15.92
CA ASN A 452 30.03 -30.15 -16.81
C ASN A 452 29.58 -30.24 -18.27
N SER A 453 28.35 -29.79 -18.59
CA SER A 453 27.81 -29.80 -19.94
C SER A 453 27.12 -28.48 -20.25
N LEU A 454 27.53 -27.84 -21.36
CA LEU A 454 26.91 -26.60 -21.84
C LEU A 454 25.42 -26.79 -22.18
N ASP A 455 25.05 -27.93 -22.77
CA ASP A 455 23.65 -28.24 -23.13
C ASP A 455 22.75 -28.28 -21.89
N LYS A 456 23.22 -28.91 -20.80
CA LYS A 456 22.50 -28.92 -19.52
C LYS A 456 22.35 -27.51 -18.94
N GLN A 457 23.36 -26.65 -19.08
CA GLN A 457 23.26 -25.27 -18.61
C GLN A 457 22.19 -24.48 -19.39
N GLU A 458 22.12 -24.65 -20.71
CA GLU A 458 21.10 -24.00 -21.55
C GLU A 458 19.68 -24.52 -21.28
N GLU A 459 19.52 -25.83 -21.05
CA GLU A 459 18.24 -26.41 -20.63
C GLU A 459 17.80 -25.90 -19.25
N CYS A 460 18.72 -25.87 -18.29
CA CYS A 460 18.49 -25.31 -16.96
C CYS A 460 18.08 -23.82 -17.04
N LYS A 461 18.79 -23.02 -17.84
CA LYS A 461 18.46 -21.60 -18.08
C LYS A 461 17.06 -21.43 -18.67
N LYS A 462 16.66 -22.27 -19.63
CA LYS A 462 15.30 -22.24 -20.19
C LYS A 462 14.25 -22.59 -19.13
N ALA A 463 14.50 -23.61 -18.31
CA ALA A 463 13.60 -24.01 -17.24
C ALA A 463 13.44 -22.91 -16.18
N LEU A 464 14.54 -22.27 -15.75
CA LEU A 464 14.53 -21.15 -14.82
C LEU A 464 13.73 -19.96 -15.38
N ASN A 465 13.97 -19.58 -16.63
CA ASN A 465 13.23 -18.49 -17.28
C ASN A 465 11.73 -18.81 -17.41
N ASN A 466 11.37 -20.06 -17.67
CA ASN A 466 9.98 -20.48 -17.70
C ASN A 466 9.33 -20.40 -16.32
N HIS A 467 10.03 -20.87 -15.28
CA HIS A 467 9.56 -20.80 -13.89
C HIS A 467 9.27 -19.36 -13.47
N VAL A 468 10.21 -18.43 -13.73
CA VAL A 468 10.04 -17.00 -13.46
C VAL A 468 8.76 -16.46 -14.10
N LYS A 469 8.50 -16.80 -15.36
CA LYS A 469 7.28 -16.37 -16.08
C LYS A 469 6.00 -16.97 -15.49
N THR A 470 6.03 -18.23 -15.06
CA THR A 470 4.84 -18.90 -14.51
C THR A 470 4.55 -18.57 -13.05
N SER A 471 5.54 -18.13 -12.28
CA SER A 471 5.38 -17.73 -10.87
C SER A 471 4.76 -16.35 -10.71
N ILE A 472 4.78 -15.52 -11.76
CA ILE A 472 4.16 -14.20 -11.79
C ILE A 472 2.76 -14.32 -12.39
N SER A 473 1.76 -13.86 -11.66
CA SER A 473 0.41 -13.66 -12.16
C SER A 473 0.25 -12.23 -12.66
N VAL A 474 -0.47 -12.09 -13.78
CA VAL A 474 -0.84 -10.82 -14.37
C VAL A 474 -2.36 -10.76 -14.49
N ARG A 475 -2.97 -9.74 -13.89
CA ARG A 475 -4.41 -9.44 -14.00
C ARG A 475 -4.61 -8.08 -14.63
N GLU A 476 -5.56 -7.97 -15.56
CA GLU A 476 -5.91 -6.72 -16.23
C GLU A 476 -7.39 -6.41 -16.05
N HIS A 477 -7.72 -5.15 -15.77
CA HIS A 477 -9.09 -4.67 -15.69
C HIS A 477 -9.25 -3.39 -16.51
N TYR A 478 -10.34 -3.33 -17.28
CA TYR A 478 -10.67 -2.20 -18.15
C TYR A 478 -12.04 -1.64 -17.75
N LYS A 479 -12.06 -0.41 -17.17
CA LYS A 479 -13.29 0.30 -16.78
C LYS A 479 -13.09 1.84 -16.79
N GLN A 480 -13.11 2.44 -17.98
CA GLN A 480 -12.87 3.87 -18.20
C GLN A 480 -13.72 4.82 -17.35
N HIS A 481 -15.00 4.50 -17.13
CA HIS A 481 -15.93 5.38 -16.43
C HIS A 481 -15.83 5.32 -14.90
N VAL A 482 -15.27 4.23 -14.34
CA VAL A 482 -15.34 4.01 -12.89
C VAL A 482 -14.08 4.50 -12.19
N LEU A 483 -12.91 4.27 -12.77
CA LEU A 483 -11.64 4.80 -12.24
C LEU A 483 -11.60 6.34 -12.23
N LYS A 484 -12.32 7.00 -13.16
CA LYS A 484 -12.48 8.46 -13.16
C LYS A 484 -13.21 9.01 -11.93
N LYS A 485 -13.94 8.17 -11.18
CA LYS A 485 -14.65 8.55 -9.96
C LYS A 485 -13.77 8.43 -8.71
N TRP A 486 -12.61 7.78 -8.81
CA TRP A 486 -11.74 7.56 -7.65
C TRP A 486 -11.08 8.87 -7.22
N THR A 487 -11.18 9.17 -5.93
CA THR A 487 -10.50 10.31 -5.32
C THR A 487 -8.99 10.05 -5.19
N GLN A 488 -8.17 11.11 -5.10
CA GLN A 488 -6.72 10.94 -4.91
C GLN A 488 -6.37 10.13 -3.65
N PRO A 489 -7.01 10.35 -2.48
CA PRO A 489 -6.77 9.52 -1.31
C PRO A 489 -7.05 8.03 -1.54
N ALA A 490 -8.10 7.69 -2.30
CA ALA A 490 -8.43 6.30 -2.63
C ALA A 490 -7.35 5.66 -3.53
N ILE A 491 -6.87 6.39 -4.54
CA ILE A 491 -5.77 5.92 -5.40
C ILE A 491 -4.50 5.69 -4.56
N ASN A 492 -4.15 6.63 -3.69
CA ASN A 492 -2.97 6.51 -2.84
C ASN A 492 -3.08 5.33 -1.85
N ALA A 493 -4.26 5.14 -1.24
CA ALA A 493 -4.52 4.02 -0.35
C ALA A 493 -4.43 2.67 -1.09
N PHE A 494 -4.98 2.59 -2.30
CA PHE A 494 -4.92 1.38 -3.12
C PHE A 494 -3.48 1.01 -3.49
N TYR A 495 -2.65 1.97 -3.93
CA TYR A 495 -1.24 1.70 -4.21
C TYR A 495 -0.47 1.26 -2.95
N LYS A 496 -0.71 1.89 -1.79
CA LYS A 496 -0.11 1.47 -0.52
C LYS A 496 -0.48 0.02 -0.18
N PHE A 497 -1.74 -0.36 -0.39
CA PHE A 497 -2.20 -1.73 -0.23
C PHE A 497 -1.49 -2.70 -1.19
N CYS A 498 -1.37 -2.34 -2.48
CA CYS A 498 -0.66 -3.15 -3.47
C CYS A 498 0.77 -3.46 -3.05
N PHE A 499 1.55 -2.44 -2.68
CA PHE A 499 2.95 -2.65 -2.27
C PHE A 499 3.07 -3.45 -0.97
N HIS A 500 2.15 -3.25 -0.01
CA HIS A 500 2.10 -4.07 1.20
C HIS A 500 1.87 -5.55 0.87
N GLN A 501 1.05 -5.84 -0.14
CA GLN A 501 0.79 -7.19 -0.63
C GLN A 501 1.84 -7.73 -1.61
N GLN A 502 2.95 -7.01 -1.82
CA GLN A 502 3.99 -7.37 -2.80
C GLN A 502 3.44 -7.46 -4.24
N VAL A 503 2.53 -6.55 -4.60
CA VAL A 503 1.96 -6.39 -5.95
C VAL A 503 2.38 -5.04 -6.50
N VAL A 504 2.83 -5.02 -7.76
CA VAL A 504 3.07 -3.78 -8.51
C VAL A 504 1.80 -3.44 -9.31
N PRO A 505 1.17 -2.29 -9.07
CA PRO A 505 0.07 -1.82 -9.91
C PRO A 505 0.59 -0.91 -11.03
N ASP A 506 0.11 -1.14 -12.25
CA ASP A 506 0.19 -0.23 -13.40
C ASP A 506 -1.22 0.27 -13.71
N MET A 507 -1.50 1.53 -13.39
CA MET A 507 -2.84 2.10 -13.48
C MET A 507 -2.82 3.36 -14.34
N SER A 508 -3.87 3.55 -15.15
CA SER A 508 -4.13 4.79 -15.85
C SER A 508 -5.57 5.22 -15.65
N ILE A 509 -5.76 6.34 -14.95
CA ILE A 509 -7.08 6.90 -14.62
C ILE A 509 -7.78 7.44 -15.88
N VAL A 510 -7.02 8.01 -16.82
CA VAL A 510 -7.55 8.64 -18.04
C VAL A 510 -8.25 7.64 -18.94
N ILE A 511 -7.60 6.49 -19.16
CA ILE A 511 -8.14 5.38 -19.96
C ILE A 511 -8.94 4.39 -19.09
N GLY A 512 -8.88 4.54 -17.76
CA GLY A 512 -9.45 3.66 -16.74
C GLY A 512 -9.05 2.22 -16.94
N TYR A 513 -7.77 1.98 -16.74
CA TYR A 513 -7.10 0.70 -16.83
C TYR A 513 -6.31 0.46 -15.54
N VAL A 514 -6.28 -0.80 -15.10
CA VAL A 514 -5.36 -1.25 -14.05
C VAL A 514 -4.84 -2.64 -14.39
N LYS A 515 -3.54 -2.82 -14.23
CA LYS A 515 -2.82 -4.08 -14.36
C LYS A 515 -2.03 -4.35 -13.10
N LEU A 516 -2.13 -5.59 -12.61
CA LEU A 516 -1.55 -6.02 -11.35
C LEU A 516 -0.51 -7.11 -11.62
N PHE A 517 0.69 -6.93 -11.08
CA PHE A 517 1.80 -7.86 -11.21
C PHE A 517 2.25 -8.37 -9.84
N GLY A 518 2.31 -9.68 -9.64
CA GLY A 518 2.77 -10.28 -8.38
C GLY A 518 2.50 -11.78 -8.33
N SER A 519 2.59 -12.39 -7.15
CA SER A 519 2.18 -13.79 -6.98
C SER A 519 0.67 -13.96 -7.26
N LYS A 520 0.25 -15.16 -7.67
CA LYS A 520 -1.18 -15.45 -7.91
C LYS A 520 -2.05 -15.15 -6.68
N GLU A 521 -1.59 -15.50 -5.49
CA GLU A 521 -2.30 -15.27 -4.23
C GLU A 521 -2.40 -13.78 -3.92
N SER A 522 -1.28 -13.06 -3.96
CA SER A 522 -1.23 -11.61 -3.71
C SER A 522 -2.08 -10.82 -4.69
N VAL A 523 -2.01 -11.15 -5.98
CA VAL A 523 -2.78 -10.47 -7.03
C VAL A 523 -4.27 -10.69 -6.84
N THR A 524 -4.70 -11.88 -6.40
CA THR A 524 -6.11 -12.16 -6.11
C THR A 524 -6.62 -11.31 -4.93
N GLU A 525 -5.81 -11.13 -3.90
CA GLU A 525 -6.18 -10.27 -2.75
C GLU A 525 -6.31 -8.80 -3.16
N VAL A 526 -5.36 -8.28 -3.96
CA VAL A 526 -5.42 -6.90 -4.48
C VAL A 526 -6.57 -6.69 -5.45
N GLU A 527 -6.90 -7.69 -6.27
CA GLU A 527 -8.07 -7.67 -7.16
C GLU A 527 -9.39 -7.54 -6.37
N ASN A 528 -9.52 -8.25 -5.23
CA ASN A 528 -10.68 -8.10 -4.36
C ASN A 528 -10.79 -6.70 -3.75
N GLU A 529 -9.67 -6.15 -3.28
CA GLU A 529 -9.64 -4.79 -2.73
C GLU A 529 -9.97 -3.72 -3.78
N TYR A 530 -9.50 -3.90 -5.02
CA TYR A 530 -9.88 -3.06 -6.15
C TYR A 530 -11.40 -2.99 -6.33
N TYR A 531 -12.09 -4.13 -6.29
CA TYR A 531 -13.55 -4.16 -6.43
C TYR A 531 -14.29 -3.53 -5.25
N ARG A 532 -13.78 -3.68 -4.01
CA ARG A 532 -14.35 -3.04 -2.82
C ARG A 532 -14.24 -1.53 -2.89
N GLU A 533 -13.04 -1.00 -3.17
CA GLU A 533 -12.83 0.44 -3.28
C GLU A 533 -13.61 1.01 -4.48
N GLN A 534 -13.70 0.27 -5.58
CA GLN A 534 -14.55 0.63 -6.72
C GLN A 534 -16.02 0.81 -6.32
N ALA A 535 -16.59 -0.11 -5.54
CA ALA A 535 -17.97 -0.02 -5.08
C ALA A 535 -18.17 1.20 -4.17
N LYS A 536 -17.26 1.41 -3.22
CA LYS A 536 -17.26 2.55 -2.30
C LYS A 536 -17.20 3.89 -3.01
N GLN A 537 -16.26 4.07 -3.94
CA GLN A 537 -16.12 5.32 -4.71
C GLN A 537 -17.34 5.57 -5.62
N SER A 538 -17.92 4.51 -6.18
CA SER A 538 -19.13 4.63 -7.01
C SER A 538 -20.34 5.10 -6.21
N GLU A 539 -20.50 4.57 -5.00
CA GLU A 539 -21.59 4.95 -4.10
C GLU A 539 -21.41 6.37 -3.56
N GLN A 540 -20.20 6.74 -3.13
CA GLN A 540 -19.91 8.12 -2.71
C GLN A 540 -20.21 9.12 -3.83
N ALA A 541 -19.80 8.85 -5.07
CA ALA A 541 -20.10 9.71 -6.20
C ALA A 541 -21.61 9.82 -6.50
N ARG A 542 -22.37 8.73 -6.32
CA ARG A 542 -23.83 8.72 -6.46
C ARG A 542 -24.48 9.62 -5.41
N LEU A 543 -24.11 9.43 -4.15
CA LEU A 543 -24.62 10.21 -3.01
C LEU A 543 -24.29 11.70 -3.17
N MET A 544 -23.05 12.05 -3.54
CA MET A 544 -22.66 13.44 -3.78
C MET A 544 -23.43 14.08 -4.94
N ALA A 545 -23.73 13.34 -6.00
CA ALA A 545 -24.54 13.84 -7.11
C ALA A 545 -25.97 14.17 -6.68
N ILE A 546 -26.55 13.35 -5.79
CA ILE A 546 -27.88 13.58 -5.20
C ILE A 546 -27.85 14.83 -4.30
N ALA A 547 -26.87 14.92 -3.39
CA ALA A 547 -26.74 16.02 -2.44
C ALA A 547 -26.48 17.38 -3.08
N ARG A 548 -25.99 17.41 -4.33
CA ARG A 548 -25.80 18.64 -5.09
C ARG A 548 -27.12 19.28 -5.51
N ASP A 549 -28.11 18.47 -5.90
CA ASP A 549 -29.35 18.95 -6.49
C ASP A 549 -30.50 19.02 -5.44
N ILE A 550 -30.37 18.28 -4.33
CA ILE A 550 -31.41 18.12 -3.31
C ILE A 550 -30.80 18.37 -1.93
N ILE A 551 -31.40 19.29 -1.18
CA ILE A 551 -30.97 19.71 0.15
C ILE A 551 -32.05 19.41 1.16
N TRP A 552 -31.72 18.51 2.09
CA TRP A 552 -32.41 18.34 3.35
C TRP A 552 -31.81 19.30 4.38
N ALA A 553 -32.68 19.88 5.20
CA ALA A 553 -32.30 20.76 6.29
C ALA A 553 -33.22 20.56 7.49
N PHE A 554 -32.74 20.88 8.69
CA PHE A 554 -33.53 20.85 9.92
C PHE A 554 -33.69 22.26 10.49
N GLU A 555 -34.76 22.44 11.24
CA GLU A 555 -35.06 23.69 11.95
C GLU A 555 -34.10 23.88 13.12
N LYS A 556 -33.42 25.04 13.15
CA LYS A 556 -32.50 25.42 14.22
C LYS A 556 -33.18 26.38 15.21
N ASP A 557 -33.93 27.34 14.68
CA ASP A 557 -34.64 28.42 15.36
C ASP A 557 -35.74 28.96 14.40
N ASP A 558 -36.70 29.76 14.91
CA ASP A 558 -37.88 30.21 14.14
C ASP A 558 -37.49 30.73 12.74
N GLN A 559 -37.87 29.97 11.70
CA GLN A 559 -37.61 30.25 10.27
C GLN A 559 -36.14 30.16 9.79
N ASN A 560 -35.24 29.62 10.62
CA ASN A 560 -33.84 29.38 10.28
C ASN A 560 -33.56 27.88 10.10
N TRP A 561 -33.04 27.53 8.93
CA TRP A 561 -32.79 26.14 8.51
C TRP A 561 -31.29 25.86 8.41
N GLU A 562 -30.85 24.76 9.01
CA GLU A 562 -29.47 24.28 8.93
C GLU A 562 -29.40 23.03 8.05
N LYS A 563 -28.51 23.05 7.06
CA LYS A 563 -28.36 21.96 6.08
C LYS A 563 -27.73 20.73 6.73
N TYR A 564 -28.23 19.55 6.39
CA TYR A 564 -27.49 18.32 6.72
C TYR A 564 -26.18 18.27 5.94
N VAL A 565 -25.17 17.60 6.50
CA VAL A 565 -23.92 17.32 5.79
C VAL A 565 -24.21 16.50 4.52
N PRO A 566 -23.45 16.67 3.42
CA PRO A 566 -23.78 16.08 2.12
C PRO A 566 -24.04 14.57 2.13
N GLU A 567 -23.28 13.82 2.92
CA GLU A 567 -23.43 12.36 3.05
C GLU A 567 -24.77 11.99 3.67
N LEU A 568 -25.09 12.58 4.82
CA LEU A 568 -26.35 12.35 5.52
C LEU A 568 -27.53 12.85 4.70
N ASN A 569 -27.40 14.01 4.07
CA ASN A 569 -28.38 14.56 3.14
C ASN A 569 -28.74 13.58 2.02
N ALA A 570 -27.74 12.96 1.40
CA ALA A 570 -27.95 11.97 0.35
C ALA A 570 -28.62 10.70 0.86
N LEU A 571 -28.26 10.24 2.06
CA LEU A 571 -28.88 9.07 2.69
C LEU A 571 -30.35 9.32 3.05
N ILE A 572 -30.68 10.52 3.57
CA ILE A 572 -32.06 10.91 3.83
C ILE A 572 -32.86 10.94 2.52
N GLU A 573 -32.29 11.47 1.44
CA GLU A 573 -32.95 11.47 0.12
C GLU A 573 -33.13 10.06 -0.45
N ASP A 574 -32.14 9.18 -0.27
CA ASP A 574 -32.22 7.78 -0.70
C ASP A 574 -33.32 7.03 0.06
N ALA A 575 -33.43 7.26 1.38
CA ALA A 575 -34.49 6.72 2.22
C ALA A 575 -35.88 7.23 1.80
N TYR A 576 -36.00 8.54 1.56
CA TYR A 576 -37.22 9.18 1.10
C TYR A 576 -37.68 8.65 -0.27
N THR A 577 -36.77 8.58 -1.25
CA THR A 577 -37.07 8.09 -2.59
C THR A 577 -37.36 6.59 -2.63
N SER A 578 -36.77 5.84 -1.71
CA SER A 578 -37.08 4.43 -1.46
C SER A 578 -38.40 4.21 -0.71
N GLN A 579 -39.16 5.28 -0.42
CA GLN A 579 -40.46 5.24 0.26
C GLN A 579 -40.39 4.65 1.68
N LEU A 580 -39.26 4.80 2.36
CA LEU A 580 -39.16 4.45 3.77
C LEU A 580 -40.02 5.41 4.60
N GLU A 581 -40.68 4.89 5.63
CA GLU A 581 -41.48 5.71 6.55
C GLU A 581 -40.59 6.46 7.54
N THR A 582 -39.53 5.78 8.01
CA THR A 582 -38.57 6.33 8.95
C THR A 582 -37.13 6.10 8.49
N PHE A 583 -36.23 6.97 8.96
CA PHE A 583 -34.79 6.85 8.74
C PHE A 583 -34.05 7.18 10.05
N GLU A 584 -33.18 6.28 10.49
CA GLU A 584 -32.40 6.45 11.71
C GLU A 584 -30.96 6.79 11.37
N TYR A 585 -30.37 7.71 12.13
CA TYR A 585 -28.96 8.04 12.02
C TYR A 585 -28.37 8.46 13.36
N THR A 586 -27.05 8.39 13.45
CA THR A 586 -26.28 8.87 14.59
C THR A 586 -25.44 10.06 14.14
N ASP A 587 -25.50 11.17 14.87
CA ASP A 587 -24.68 12.34 14.60
C ASP A 587 -23.22 12.16 15.06
N ASP A 588 -22.38 13.15 14.78
CA ASP A 588 -20.97 13.19 15.16
C ASP A 588 -20.72 13.32 16.69
N LYS A 589 -21.79 13.59 17.46
CA LYS A 589 -21.81 13.62 18.92
C LYS A 589 -22.31 12.30 19.52
N SER A 590 -22.47 11.26 18.68
CA SER A 590 -23.01 9.94 19.07
C SER A 590 -24.44 10.00 19.58
N ILE A 591 -25.23 11.00 19.17
CA ILE A 591 -26.64 11.14 19.50
C ILE A 591 -27.46 10.49 18.38
N ASN A 592 -28.43 9.66 18.76
CA ASN A 592 -29.27 8.96 17.80
C ASN A 592 -30.55 9.75 17.52
N TYR A 593 -30.91 9.80 16.24
CA TYR A 593 -32.08 10.48 15.74
C TYR A 593 -32.91 9.54 14.89
N ILE A 594 -34.23 9.73 14.91
CA ILE A 594 -35.17 9.11 13.99
C ILE A 594 -35.90 10.20 13.23
N ILE A 595 -35.87 10.12 11.91
CA ILE A 595 -36.62 10.98 11.01
C ILE A 595 -37.89 10.24 10.59
N ASP A 596 -39.06 10.83 10.85
CA ASP A 596 -40.31 10.46 10.20
C ASP A 596 -40.41 11.25 8.88
N LEU A 597 -40.22 10.53 7.77
CA LEU A 597 -40.16 11.10 6.42
C LEU A 597 -41.54 11.48 5.87
N LYS A 598 -42.63 10.98 6.48
CA LYS A 598 -44.00 11.37 6.10
C LYS A 598 -44.44 12.64 6.81
N GLN A 599 -44.05 12.77 8.08
CA GLN A 599 -44.38 13.93 8.91
C GLN A 599 -43.35 15.06 8.77
N ASN A 600 -42.19 14.78 8.19
CA ASN A 600 -41.05 15.70 8.10
C ASN A 600 -40.61 16.19 9.49
N ILE A 601 -40.49 15.24 10.43
CA ILE A 601 -40.07 15.50 11.80
C ILE A 601 -38.86 14.63 12.12
N GLU A 602 -37.83 15.25 12.69
CA GLU A 602 -36.72 14.54 13.31
C GLU A 602 -36.90 14.55 14.83
N THR A 603 -36.73 13.38 15.46
CA THR A 603 -36.81 13.20 16.91
C THR A 603 -35.47 12.70 17.44
N CYS A 604 -34.90 13.40 18.42
CA CYS A 604 -33.76 12.89 19.19
C CYS A 604 -34.24 11.75 20.09
N ILE A 605 -33.68 10.55 19.94
CA ILE A 605 -34.14 9.35 20.66
C ILE A 605 -33.96 9.51 22.17
N ASN A 606 -32.84 10.11 22.59
CA ASN A 606 -32.49 10.24 24.00
C ASN A 606 -33.31 11.33 24.72
N SER A 607 -33.54 12.48 24.08
CA SER A 607 -34.24 13.62 24.72
C SER A 607 -35.71 13.72 24.37
N GLN A 608 -36.19 12.97 23.35
CA GLN A 608 -37.52 13.08 22.75
C GLN A 608 -37.81 14.48 22.17
N GLN A 609 -36.80 15.33 22.03
CA GLN A 609 -36.95 16.63 21.40
C GLN A 609 -37.17 16.46 19.90
N GLN A 610 -38.15 17.19 19.37
CA GLN A 610 -38.52 17.17 17.96
C GLN A 610 -38.14 18.48 17.28
N ARG A 611 -37.79 18.40 15.99
CA ARG A 611 -37.61 19.55 15.11
C ARG A 611 -38.14 19.24 13.71
N LEU A 612 -38.58 20.26 13.00
CA LEU A 612 -39.03 20.12 11.62
C LEU A 612 -37.83 19.89 10.70
N ILE A 613 -38.06 19.13 9.63
CA ILE A 613 -37.11 19.00 8.53
C ILE A 613 -37.76 19.41 7.21
N ILE A 614 -36.95 19.84 6.25
CA ILE A 614 -37.42 20.22 4.92
C ILE A 614 -36.58 19.57 3.85
N ARG A 615 -37.25 19.27 2.74
CA ARG A 615 -36.65 18.87 1.48
C ARG A 615 -36.74 20.03 0.50
N HIS A 616 -35.59 20.59 0.13
CA HIS A 616 -35.45 21.69 -0.80
C HIS A 616 -34.78 21.22 -2.10
N MET A 617 -35.39 21.49 -3.25
CA MET A 617 -34.78 21.19 -4.55
C MET A 617 -34.13 22.45 -5.10
N ASP A 618 -32.80 22.50 -5.11
CA ASP A 618 -32.01 23.66 -5.54
C ASP A 618 -31.93 23.78 -7.07
N ARG A 619 -32.41 22.78 -7.82
CA ARG A 619 -32.23 22.70 -9.27
C ARG A 619 -32.78 23.93 -9.99
N GLY A 620 -31.86 24.79 -10.43
CA GLY A 620 -32.16 25.97 -11.23
C GLY A 620 -32.63 27.19 -10.45
N LEU A 621 -32.52 27.21 -9.11
CA LEU A 621 -32.76 28.38 -8.25
C LEU A 621 -31.45 29.13 -7.95
N PRO A 622 -31.49 30.42 -7.57
CA PRO A 622 -30.29 31.18 -7.24
C PRO A 622 -29.61 30.71 -5.94
N PRO A 623 -28.27 30.58 -5.92
CA PRO A 623 -27.54 30.02 -4.78
C PRO A 623 -27.55 30.90 -3.52
N HIS A 624 -27.89 32.19 -3.65
CA HIS A 624 -27.99 33.13 -2.53
C HIS A 624 -29.36 33.12 -1.85
N TRP A 625 -30.31 32.30 -2.33
CA TRP A 625 -31.63 32.21 -1.72
C TRP A 625 -31.56 31.52 -0.35
N GLN A 626 -32.32 32.05 0.61
CA GLN A 626 -32.55 31.42 1.89
C GLN A 626 -33.48 30.21 1.72
N LEU A 627 -33.29 29.19 2.53
CA LEU A 627 -34.15 28.01 2.53
C LEU A 627 -35.58 28.41 2.92
N GLN A 628 -36.55 27.89 2.18
CA GLN A 628 -37.97 28.15 2.42
C GLN A 628 -38.83 26.89 2.12
N THR A 629 -39.88 26.71 2.91
CA THR A 629 -40.93 25.71 2.69
C THR A 629 -41.86 26.14 1.58
N GLU A 630 -42.42 27.35 1.71
CA GLU A 630 -43.44 27.89 0.82
C GLU A 630 -42.96 28.14 -0.62
N ASN A 631 -43.89 28.25 -1.56
CA ASN A 631 -43.59 28.67 -2.92
C ASN A 631 -43.10 30.13 -2.98
N VAL A 632 -43.60 30.97 -2.08
CA VAL A 632 -43.34 32.41 -2.02
C VAL A 632 -42.90 32.79 -0.61
N ALA A 633 -41.75 33.43 -0.49
CA ALA A 633 -41.31 34.05 0.75
C ALA A 633 -40.63 35.40 0.48
N ARG A 634 -40.60 36.25 1.52
CA ARG A 634 -39.89 37.53 1.52
C ARG A 634 -38.93 37.57 2.69
N PHE A 635 -37.68 37.90 2.41
CA PHE A 635 -36.64 37.99 3.42
C PHE A 635 -36.08 39.39 3.48
N GLN A 636 -36.14 40.02 4.65
CA GLN A 636 -35.48 41.29 4.87
C GLN A 636 -33.97 41.11 4.81
N LEU A 637 -33.31 41.90 3.97
CA LEU A 637 -31.85 41.89 3.86
C LEU A 637 -31.21 42.58 5.06
N ASP A 638 -30.08 42.04 5.53
CA ASP A 638 -29.21 42.71 6.50
C ASP A 638 -28.60 43.96 5.85
N GLU A 639 -28.73 45.11 6.51
CA GLU A 639 -28.21 46.40 6.03
C GLU A 639 -26.68 46.39 5.84
N ASN A 640 -25.97 45.51 6.54
CA ASN A 640 -24.53 45.35 6.42
C ASN A 640 -24.09 44.40 5.30
N SER A 641 -25.03 43.64 4.73
CA SER A 641 -24.75 42.71 3.63
C SER A 641 -24.37 43.45 2.35
N ASP A 642 -23.52 42.82 1.54
CA ASP A 642 -23.15 43.40 0.24
C ASP A 642 -24.34 43.42 -0.72
N GLU A 643 -25.23 42.43 -0.64
CA GLU A 643 -26.49 42.41 -1.40
C GLU A 643 -27.36 43.65 -1.12
N TYR A 644 -27.52 44.04 0.15
CA TYR A 644 -28.25 45.26 0.51
C TYR A 644 -27.58 46.51 -0.07
N LYS A 645 -26.25 46.62 0.09
CA LYS A 645 -25.47 47.78 -0.39
C LYS A 645 -25.57 47.92 -1.92
N ASP A 646 -25.53 46.81 -2.65
CA ASP A 646 -25.65 46.80 -4.10
C ASP A 646 -27.02 47.30 -4.56
N ILE A 647 -28.11 46.75 -3.99
CA ILE A 647 -29.47 47.18 -4.36
C ILE A 647 -29.73 48.63 -3.99
N ARG A 648 -29.29 49.06 -2.80
CA ARG A 648 -29.31 50.47 -2.39
C ARG A 648 -28.52 51.36 -3.34
N GLY A 649 -27.34 50.91 -3.77
CA GLY A 649 -26.49 51.61 -4.72
C GLY A 649 -27.18 51.84 -6.07
N VAL A 650 -27.82 50.81 -6.64
CA VAL A 650 -28.54 50.92 -7.92
C VAL A 650 -29.76 51.84 -7.80
N PHE A 651 -30.51 51.77 -6.69
CA PHE A 651 -31.63 52.68 -6.41
C PHE A 651 -31.17 54.15 -6.33
N ASN A 652 -30.07 54.41 -5.61
CA ASN A 652 -29.56 55.77 -5.35
C ASN A 652 -28.98 56.49 -6.56
N LYS A 653 -28.67 55.78 -7.65
CA LYS A 653 -28.19 56.38 -8.90
C LYS A 653 -29.10 57.50 -9.41
N THR A 654 -30.42 57.40 -9.18
CA THR A 654 -31.39 58.44 -9.60
C THR A 654 -32.28 58.96 -8.47
N MET A 655 -32.28 58.32 -7.30
CA MET A 655 -33.13 58.68 -6.16
C MET A 655 -32.45 59.55 -5.10
N SER A 656 -31.18 59.92 -5.29
CA SER A 656 -30.47 60.85 -4.40
C SER A 656 -31.30 62.12 -4.15
N ASN A 657 -31.54 62.46 -2.88
CA ASN A 657 -32.36 63.61 -2.42
C ASN A 657 -33.86 63.56 -2.79
N LYS A 658 -34.42 62.40 -3.13
CA LYS A 658 -35.86 62.22 -3.45
C LYS A 658 -36.63 61.41 -2.42
N TYR A 659 -35.98 60.98 -1.34
CA TYR A 659 -36.54 60.17 -0.27
C TYR A 659 -35.82 60.50 1.05
N ASP A 660 -36.48 60.27 2.18
CA ASP A 660 -35.95 60.53 3.52
C ASP A 660 -35.11 59.35 4.03
N ALA A 661 -35.66 58.13 3.93
CA ALA A 661 -34.99 56.91 4.37
C ALA A 661 -35.47 55.67 3.60
N ILE A 662 -34.57 54.71 3.40
CA ILE A 662 -34.93 53.32 3.07
C ILE A 662 -35.23 52.63 4.39
N LEU A 663 -36.43 52.08 4.55
CA LEU A 663 -36.84 51.40 5.78
C LEU A 663 -36.41 49.94 5.78
N ARG A 664 -36.53 49.27 4.64
CA ARG A 664 -36.09 47.88 4.43
C ARG A 664 -36.02 47.55 2.95
N ILE A 665 -35.20 46.56 2.64
CA ILE A 665 -35.15 45.90 1.33
C ILE A 665 -35.48 44.44 1.57
N GLU A 666 -36.52 43.94 0.91
CA GLU A 666 -36.97 42.56 1.02
C GLU A 666 -36.59 41.81 -0.27
N ARG A 667 -35.81 40.73 -0.17
CA ARG A 667 -35.62 39.80 -1.28
C ARG A 667 -36.86 38.94 -1.42
N ILE A 668 -37.39 38.87 -2.64
CA ILE A 668 -38.56 38.07 -2.97
C ILE A 668 -38.06 36.75 -3.54
N GLN A 669 -38.54 35.64 -2.98
CA GLN A 669 -38.20 34.30 -3.42
C GLN A 669 -39.49 33.56 -3.82
N ASN A 670 -39.84 33.68 -5.10
CA ASN A 670 -40.98 32.98 -5.69
C ASN A 670 -40.46 31.88 -6.63
N LYS A 671 -40.50 30.62 -6.19
CA LYS A 671 -39.93 29.46 -6.90
C LYS A 671 -40.58 29.28 -8.27
N GLN A 672 -41.92 29.33 -8.34
CA GLN A 672 -42.66 29.20 -9.59
C GLN A 672 -42.31 30.33 -10.57
N TRP A 673 -42.31 31.58 -10.11
CA TRP A 673 -42.03 32.73 -10.96
C TRP A 673 -40.61 32.69 -11.52
N TYR A 674 -39.62 32.42 -10.64
CA TYR A 674 -38.22 32.34 -11.05
C TYR A 674 -37.98 31.19 -12.03
N THR A 675 -38.64 30.04 -11.83
CA THR A 675 -38.52 28.89 -12.76
C THR A 675 -39.02 29.23 -14.16
N GLN A 676 -40.16 29.93 -14.27
CA GLN A 676 -40.69 30.37 -15.57
C GLN A 676 -39.78 31.41 -16.22
N TYR A 677 -39.34 32.40 -15.44
CA TYR A 677 -38.39 33.43 -15.87
C TYR A 677 -37.07 32.83 -16.38
N ASN A 678 -36.47 31.93 -15.61
CA ASN A 678 -35.19 31.30 -15.95
C ASN A 678 -35.33 30.35 -17.15
N SER A 679 -36.49 29.70 -17.31
CA SER A 679 -36.79 28.91 -18.51
C SER A 679 -36.79 29.81 -19.75
N TYR A 680 -37.50 30.94 -19.72
CA TYR A 680 -37.52 31.91 -20.83
C TYR A 680 -36.12 32.47 -21.12
N LYS A 681 -35.35 32.80 -20.06
CA LYS A 681 -33.95 33.23 -20.15
C LYS A 681 -33.08 32.21 -20.89
N SER A 682 -33.25 30.92 -20.62
CA SER A 682 -32.44 29.85 -21.22
C SER A 682 -32.73 29.64 -22.71
N PHE A 683 -33.97 29.88 -23.17
CA PHE A 683 -34.35 29.83 -24.58
C PHE A 683 -33.96 31.09 -25.36
N SER A 684 -33.78 32.23 -24.68
CA SER A 684 -33.26 33.44 -25.31
C SER A 684 -31.78 33.24 -25.67
N SER A 685 -31.48 33.03 -26.96
CA SER A 685 -30.12 32.74 -27.48
C SER A 685 -29.13 33.91 -27.39
N LYS A 686 -29.40 34.94 -26.59
CA LYS A 686 -28.69 36.22 -26.56
C LYS A 686 -28.25 36.54 -25.13
N LYS A 687 -26.95 36.46 -24.87
CA LYS A 687 -26.37 36.51 -23.52
C LYS A 687 -26.39 37.88 -22.83
N ASP A 688 -26.74 38.97 -23.52
CA ASP A 688 -26.72 40.35 -22.98
C ASP A 688 -28.09 41.07 -23.04
N THR A 689 -29.18 40.36 -22.78
CA THR A 689 -30.55 40.90 -22.92
C THR A 689 -31.30 41.15 -21.61
N GLU A 690 -30.66 40.91 -20.47
CA GLU A 690 -31.25 41.10 -19.15
C GLU A 690 -30.86 42.47 -18.57
N ARG A 691 -31.83 43.16 -17.94
CA ARG A 691 -31.62 44.42 -17.25
C ARG A 691 -32.28 44.39 -15.88
N LYS A 692 -31.62 44.98 -14.87
CA LYS A 692 -32.26 45.35 -13.62
C LYS A 692 -32.97 46.69 -13.80
N LEU A 693 -34.30 46.67 -13.69
CA LEU A 693 -35.19 47.82 -13.88
C LEU A 693 -36.06 48.01 -12.64
N PHE A 694 -36.83 49.10 -12.60
CA PHE A 694 -37.65 49.51 -11.47
C PHE A 694 -39.13 49.56 -11.83
N HIS A 695 -39.99 49.11 -10.91
CA HIS A 695 -41.45 49.23 -11.03
C HIS A 695 -42.04 49.79 -9.73
N GLY A 696 -42.55 51.01 -9.78
CA GLY A 696 -43.23 51.63 -8.63
C GLY A 696 -44.71 51.27 -8.61
N CYS A 697 -45.23 50.86 -7.46
CA CYS A 697 -46.63 50.48 -7.30
C CYS A 697 -47.23 51.03 -6.00
N ARG A 698 -48.56 50.88 -5.85
CA ARG A 698 -49.23 51.15 -4.58
C ARG A 698 -49.14 49.94 -3.66
N GLN A 699 -49.35 50.15 -2.36
CA GLN A 699 -49.29 49.09 -1.35
C GLN A 699 -50.24 47.93 -1.68
N GLU A 700 -51.45 48.23 -2.16
CA GLU A 700 -52.48 47.22 -2.43
C GLU A 700 -52.13 46.31 -3.61
N SER A 701 -51.14 46.68 -4.43
CA SER A 701 -50.72 45.91 -5.60
C SER A 701 -49.59 44.92 -5.32
N ILE A 702 -48.93 44.99 -4.16
CA ILE A 702 -47.72 44.21 -3.86
C ILE A 702 -47.99 42.71 -3.90
N ASP A 703 -48.95 42.24 -3.09
CA ASP A 703 -49.25 40.81 -2.99
C ASP A 703 -49.85 40.28 -4.30
N LEU A 704 -50.60 41.11 -5.03
CA LEU A 704 -51.12 40.76 -6.36
C LEU A 704 -49.98 40.53 -7.36
N ILE A 705 -48.99 41.42 -7.40
CA ILE A 705 -47.82 41.29 -8.29
C ILE A 705 -46.96 40.09 -7.89
N ILE A 706 -46.71 39.88 -6.60
CA ILE A 706 -45.89 38.76 -6.13
C ILE A 706 -46.55 37.41 -6.44
N ASN A 707 -47.88 37.31 -6.32
CA ASN A 707 -48.60 36.05 -6.52
C ASN A 707 -49.06 35.83 -7.97
N SER A 708 -49.27 36.90 -8.75
CA SER A 708 -49.79 36.84 -10.13
C SER A 708 -48.81 37.33 -11.19
N PHE A 709 -47.55 37.58 -10.79
CA PHE A 709 -46.48 38.12 -11.64
C PHE A 709 -46.83 39.50 -12.21
N PHE A 710 -46.03 39.99 -13.18
CA PHE A 710 -46.38 41.19 -13.95
C PHE A 710 -47.41 40.87 -15.03
N ASN A 711 -48.65 40.67 -14.61
CA ASN A 711 -49.75 40.27 -15.48
C ASN A 711 -50.19 41.41 -16.42
N ARG A 712 -49.99 41.23 -17.72
CA ARG A 712 -50.33 42.23 -18.75
C ARG A 712 -51.82 42.56 -18.87
N SER A 713 -52.72 41.75 -18.31
CA SER A 713 -54.17 42.09 -18.30
C SER A 713 -54.48 43.35 -17.49
N PHE A 714 -53.56 43.78 -16.62
CA PHE A 714 -53.61 45.07 -15.91
C PHE A 714 -52.97 46.23 -16.70
N ALA A 715 -52.59 46.03 -17.97
CA ALA A 715 -52.08 47.11 -18.82
C ALA A 715 -53.13 48.22 -18.98
N GLY A 716 -52.70 49.48 -18.92
CA GLY A 716 -53.57 50.66 -19.05
C GLY A 716 -53.94 51.36 -17.75
N VAL A 717 -53.65 50.77 -16.58
CA VAL A 717 -53.86 51.44 -15.28
C VAL A 717 -53.11 52.78 -15.19
N ASN A 718 -51.91 52.86 -15.77
CA ASN A 718 -51.06 54.06 -15.77
C ASN A 718 -50.76 54.58 -17.20
N GLY A 719 -51.55 54.15 -18.20
CA GLY A 719 -51.33 54.45 -19.62
C GLY A 719 -50.61 53.34 -20.40
N THR A 720 -50.71 53.40 -21.73
CA THR A 720 -50.15 52.40 -22.67
C THR A 720 -49.33 53.04 -23.79
N VAL A 721 -48.72 54.20 -23.58
CA VAL A 721 -48.10 55.04 -24.63
C VAL A 721 -47.16 54.26 -25.56
N TYR A 722 -46.44 53.29 -25.01
CA TYR A 722 -45.43 52.47 -25.70
C TYR A 722 -45.83 50.99 -25.87
N GLY A 723 -47.06 50.61 -25.54
CA GLY A 723 -47.56 49.23 -25.63
C GLY A 723 -48.58 48.85 -24.56
N GLN A 724 -49.35 47.81 -24.84
CA GLN A 724 -50.31 47.19 -23.90
C GLN A 724 -49.62 46.04 -23.16
N GLY A 725 -48.66 46.38 -22.30
CA GLY A 725 -47.83 45.42 -21.58
C GLY A 725 -47.43 45.90 -20.19
N ALA A 726 -46.47 45.21 -19.56
CA ALA A 726 -45.93 45.57 -18.26
C ALA A 726 -44.77 46.55 -18.41
N TYR A 727 -44.79 47.64 -17.63
CA TYR A 727 -43.86 48.76 -17.74
C TYR A 727 -42.77 48.72 -16.68
N PHE A 728 -41.52 48.93 -17.11
CA PHE A 728 -40.34 49.01 -16.25
C PHE A 728 -39.47 50.20 -16.64
N SER A 729 -38.77 50.78 -15.66
CA SER A 729 -37.89 51.92 -15.88
C SER A 729 -36.44 51.61 -15.52
N ALA A 730 -35.49 52.07 -16.33
CA ALA A 730 -34.06 52.08 -15.96
C ALA A 730 -33.76 53.05 -14.81
N ASN A 731 -34.62 54.08 -14.63
CA ASN A 731 -34.47 55.11 -13.62
C ASN A 731 -35.49 54.90 -12.50
N ALA A 732 -35.02 54.59 -11.29
CA ALA A 732 -35.86 54.49 -10.09
C ALA A 732 -36.69 55.77 -9.86
N SER A 733 -36.13 56.94 -10.14
CA SER A 733 -36.84 58.20 -9.95
C SER A 733 -38.00 58.46 -10.91
N TYR A 734 -38.04 57.78 -12.06
CA TYR A 734 -39.23 57.77 -12.90
C TYR A 734 -40.31 56.88 -12.27
N SER A 735 -39.92 55.67 -11.82
CA SER A 735 -40.81 54.74 -11.12
C SER A 735 -41.37 55.29 -9.80
N HIS A 736 -40.66 56.21 -9.14
CA HIS A 736 -41.13 56.92 -7.94
C HIS A 736 -42.48 57.62 -8.15
N ASN A 737 -42.76 58.14 -9.35
CA ASN A 737 -44.02 58.82 -9.65
C ASN A 737 -45.24 57.88 -9.52
N TYR A 738 -45.02 56.58 -9.66
CA TYR A 738 -46.04 55.52 -9.55
C TYR A 738 -46.06 54.85 -8.17
N ALA A 739 -44.97 54.94 -7.40
CA ALA A 739 -44.87 54.51 -6.00
C ALA A 739 -45.56 55.53 -5.06
N LYS A 740 -46.89 55.61 -5.12
CA LYS A 740 -47.68 56.54 -4.30
C LYS A 740 -47.51 56.20 -2.80
N PRO A 741 -47.41 57.21 -1.92
CA PRO A 741 -47.29 56.97 -0.49
C PRO A 741 -48.57 56.34 0.03
N SER A 742 -48.43 55.32 0.87
CA SER A 742 -49.55 54.68 1.56
C SER A 742 -50.28 55.67 2.45
N THR A 743 -51.60 55.58 2.46
CA THR A 743 -52.46 56.42 3.31
C THR A 743 -52.34 56.10 4.79
N GLN A 744 -51.77 54.93 5.14
CA GLN A 744 -51.67 54.47 6.53
C GLN A 744 -50.39 54.91 7.21
N ASN A 745 -49.26 54.84 6.52
CA ASN A 745 -47.92 55.01 7.12
C ASN A 745 -46.98 55.89 6.29
N SER A 746 -47.46 56.45 5.17
CA SER A 746 -46.69 57.22 4.19
C SER A 746 -45.53 56.46 3.53
N GLU A 747 -45.48 55.12 3.64
CA GLU A 747 -44.48 54.29 2.97
C GLU A 747 -44.73 54.21 1.46
N ARG A 748 -43.65 54.09 0.70
CA ARG A 748 -43.64 53.91 -0.74
C ARG A 748 -42.98 52.59 -1.09
N TYR A 749 -43.46 51.98 -2.16
CA TYR A 749 -43.10 50.62 -2.56
C TYR A 749 -42.59 50.60 -4.00
N MET A 750 -41.40 50.06 -4.19
CA MET A 750 -40.79 49.94 -5.51
C MET A 750 -40.09 48.59 -5.66
N PHE A 751 -40.45 47.86 -6.71
CA PHE A 751 -39.76 46.63 -7.07
C PHE A 751 -38.48 46.93 -7.85
N VAL A 752 -37.44 46.16 -7.57
CA VAL A 752 -36.30 45.94 -8.46
C VAL A 752 -36.53 44.63 -9.19
N VAL A 753 -36.51 44.70 -10.51
CA VAL A 753 -37.02 43.65 -11.40
C VAL A 753 -35.93 43.26 -12.38
N SER A 754 -35.65 41.98 -12.50
CA SER A 754 -34.82 41.43 -13.57
C SER A 754 -35.69 41.18 -14.79
N VAL A 755 -35.43 41.92 -15.87
CA VAL A 755 -36.26 41.95 -17.07
C VAL A 755 -35.44 41.52 -18.28
N ILE A 756 -35.95 40.54 -19.02
CA ILE A 756 -35.37 40.10 -20.29
C ILE A 756 -35.93 41.00 -21.39
N VAL A 757 -35.26 42.12 -21.63
CA VAL A 757 -35.69 43.12 -22.61
C VAL A 757 -35.44 42.66 -24.04
N GLY A 758 -34.45 41.80 -24.28
CA GLY A 758 -34.16 41.30 -25.63
C GLY A 758 -33.81 42.42 -26.62
N ASN A 759 -34.18 42.21 -27.87
CA ASN A 759 -34.19 43.27 -28.88
C ASN A 759 -35.38 44.20 -28.61
N SER A 760 -35.11 45.45 -28.26
CA SER A 760 -36.16 46.48 -28.07
C SER A 760 -36.34 47.34 -29.33
N THR A 761 -37.57 47.80 -29.57
CA THR A 761 -37.89 48.81 -30.60
C THR A 761 -38.79 49.91 -30.02
N LEU A 762 -38.89 51.05 -30.69
CA LEU A 762 -39.84 52.10 -30.31
C LEU A 762 -41.27 51.55 -30.26
N GLY A 763 -41.96 51.80 -29.14
CA GLY A 763 -43.32 51.35 -28.89
C GLY A 763 -44.39 52.35 -29.31
N ASN A 764 -45.63 51.87 -29.43
CA ASN A 764 -46.82 52.73 -29.57
C ASN A 764 -48.05 52.11 -28.87
N THR A 765 -49.10 52.92 -28.71
CA THR A 765 -50.27 52.57 -27.87
C THR A 765 -51.13 51.40 -28.34
N ASN A 766 -51.04 51.03 -29.61
CA ASN A 766 -51.86 49.98 -30.20
C ASN A 766 -51.18 48.59 -30.15
N MET A 767 -49.91 48.52 -29.73
CA MET A 767 -49.15 47.28 -29.71
C MET A 767 -49.60 46.37 -28.56
N LYS A 768 -50.08 45.16 -28.89
CA LYS A 768 -50.42 44.08 -27.93
C LYS A 768 -49.33 43.01 -27.82
N ILE A 769 -48.44 42.97 -28.81
CA ILE A 769 -47.25 42.13 -28.91
C ILE A 769 -46.15 42.97 -29.58
N PRO A 770 -44.86 42.67 -29.37
CA PRO A 770 -43.79 43.37 -30.05
C PRO A 770 -43.79 43.04 -31.56
N PRO A 771 -43.24 43.93 -32.42
CA PRO A 771 -43.05 43.62 -33.84
C PRO A 771 -42.16 42.39 -34.06
N ALA A 772 -42.29 41.75 -35.22
CA ALA A 772 -41.48 40.58 -35.56
C ALA A 772 -39.98 40.87 -35.44
N GLY A 773 -39.25 40.01 -34.71
CA GLY A 773 -37.81 40.16 -34.45
C GLY A 773 -37.46 40.98 -33.20
N PHE A 774 -38.45 41.51 -32.48
CA PHE A 774 -38.29 42.23 -31.22
C PHE A 774 -38.97 41.50 -30.07
N ASP A 775 -38.42 41.69 -28.87
CA ASP A 775 -38.82 41.01 -27.63
C ASP A 775 -39.56 41.97 -26.68
N SER A 776 -39.27 43.26 -26.78
CA SER A 776 -39.88 44.34 -25.98
C SER A 776 -40.04 45.62 -26.80
N THR A 777 -40.77 46.59 -26.25
CA THR A 777 -40.79 47.96 -26.77
C THR A 777 -40.21 48.94 -25.75
N THR A 778 -39.76 50.09 -26.23
CA THR A 778 -39.11 51.13 -25.43
C THR A 778 -39.53 52.52 -25.88
N ASP A 779 -39.29 53.52 -25.04
CA ASP A 779 -39.31 54.95 -25.41
C ASP A 779 -38.01 55.40 -26.09
N GLY A 780 -36.99 54.54 -26.14
CA GLY A 780 -35.67 54.85 -26.66
C GLY A 780 -34.70 55.41 -25.61
N ASP A 781 -35.12 55.52 -24.35
CA ASP A 781 -34.32 56.06 -23.25
C ASP A 781 -34.39 55.15 -22.02
N HIS A 782 -35.42 55.33 -21.18
CA HIS A 782 -35.46 54.72 -19.85
C HIS A 782 -36.66 53.80 -19.61
N ILE A 783 -37.61 53.65 -20.54
CA ILE A 783 -38.79 52.79 -20.38
C ILE A 783 -38.66 51.52 -21.23
N TYR A 784 -39.04 50.39 -20.65
CA TYR A 784 -39.16 49.10 -21.32
C TYR A 784 -40.52 48.47 -21.03
N VAL A 785 -41.16 47.94 -22.07
CA VAL A 785 -42.47 47.28 -22.00
C VAL A 785 -42.35 45.83 -22.44
N THR A 786 -42.74 44.91 -21.56
CA THR A 786 -42.78 43.47 -21.84
C THR A 786 -44.20 43.01 -22.12
N TYR A 787 -44.34 41.94 -22.90
CA TYR A 787 -45.62 41.43 -23.39
C TYR A 787 -45.91 39.99 -22.94
N ARG A 788 -45.00 39.39 -22.19
CA ARG A 788 -45.17 38.08 -21.56
C ARG A 788 -44.99 38.20 -20.05
N ASP A 789 -45.70 37.35 -19.32
CA ASP A 789 -45.70 37.37 -17.86
C ASP A 789 -44.41 36.74 -17.27
N ASP A 790 -43.70 35.91 -18.07
CA ASP A 790 -42.43 35.25 -17.73
C ASP A 790 -41.18 36.06 -18.14
N GLN A 791 -41.34 37.23 -18.78
CA GLN A 791 -40.21 38.08 -19.22
C GLN A 791 -39.55 38.88 -18.08
N ALA A 792 -40.18 38.93 -16.91
CA ALA A 792 -39.73 39.76 -15.78
C ALA A 792 -39.91 39.01 -14.47
N TYR A 793 -38.94 39.13 -13.57
CA TYR A 793 -38.97 38.57 -12.21
C TYR A 793 -38.71 39.67 -11.19
N ALA A 794 -39.63 39.88 -10.25
CA ALA A 794 -39.41 40.82 -9.15
C ALA A 794 -38.44 40.21 -8.14
N GLU A 795 -37.21 40.72 -8.09
CA GLU A 795 -36.17 40.20 -7.19
C GLU A 795 -36.23 40.83 -5.80
N TYR A 796 -36.51 42.14 -5.73
CA TYR A 796 -36.52 42.88 -4.47
C TYR A 796 -37.69 43.85 -4.39
N LEU A 797 -38.17 44.08 -3.17
CA LEU A 797 -39.08 45.17 -2.81
C LEU A 797 -38.34 46.17 -1.91
N ILE A 798 -38.19 47.40 -2.38
CA ILE A 798 -37.65 48.50 -1.60
C ILE A 798 -38.82 49.25 -0.96
N VAL A 799 -38.78 49.38 0.36
CA VAL A 799 -39.73 50.17 1.15
C VAL A 799 -39.01 51.41 1.67
N TYR A 800 -39.52 52.58 1.31
CA TYR A 800 -38.89 53.87 1.64
C TYR A 800 -39.94 54.95 1.93
N LYS A 801 -39.52 56.11 2.44
CA LYS A 801 -40.39 57.28 2.65
C LYS A 801 -39.92 58.46 1.82
#